data_AF-A0AAX3WDD3-F1
#
_entry.id   AF-A0AAX3WDD3-F1
#
_cell.length_a   1.000
_cell.length_b   1.000
_cell.length_c   1.000
_cell.angle_alpha   90.00
_cell.angle_beta   90.00
_cell.angle_gamma   90.00
#
_symmetry.space_group_name_H-M   'P 1'
#
loop_
_entity.id
_entity.type
_entity.pdbx_description
1 polymer ?
#
loop_
_entity_poly.entity_id
_entity_poly.type
_entity_poly.pdbx_seq_one_letter_code
_entity_poly.pdbx_strand_id
1 'polypeptide(L)'
;MPISPAAPNFPLDVRTGAGIRAVREGATWRFDLNDEPILTTGEGAFFRVATEAGRTKLRNGLTVTIQADRDFLGVPYIEIDDNTPVRWVDVDGSPLARVVVGRVYRLSYDLAQDVMRSDVLSLVNNANLGPMAGATLKGNAGATPGGPQDIPLSLLAAPGNPIGDEIKDRVRFEEAPPLINERIARALLYRRKKHIELPYYNPVLVAALAAFGYPYLHPQAIAIDATAGEVWVLSAPPSGANNNPWFSVYNRSTGARIRTFTAPIKWSESMILRRVGGQRLLYTYNGQQLVVLDVTTLPADNVSLAPLSTTFVQGQNGQLTFDGDTFAVQSLHGTSGRRETWFLYDTSLARTGTIEFPMSVTGNISSIINLLPKAQGSAAYRGGYVFQCGGAYAPPGDTLTPARLHGLQTCSASGSVTATALSRADLFLSRLSAVAGRTLTITEAEGLSVANGKLYAAWMVLPVAERGQASALTSGILITEEMCADEGAVDFSDTACLPPAPFDRVDFETRTHVSSGPLTHPLTQAPLTFMSDIIDMMGSLGVSRYSYLGTNQTLIDADDAVVPSISGQLVRFEHKSTSCDVFITRGGSEDHYIVSTNAGAKTQSFYSQTDHGIHAPLNLLKGTGWLAFPGTTGLASGTAALDGFLYAAPVPLSPRHRRRTMTRIGFNITTVGAGGSARLMVYDDADGQPGVLLLDAGTVPLTTLGAAEATILKVFNTDLVWLVFATDDATVRLGTISASLPVLGFLSPSSANFVKGVRRAFAFAPAPADESAQTYGTSTVMPYVWMRG
;
A
#
# COMPACT_ATOMS: atom_id res chain seq x y z
N MET A 1 -42.48 28.23 20.77
CA MET A 1 -41.73 29.23 19.97
C MET A 1 -40.26 28.80 19.91
N PRO A 2 -39.53 29.13 18.84
CA PRO A 2 -38.75 28.10 18.16
C PRO A 2 -37.31 27.97 18.60
N ILE A 3 -36.84 26.73 18.51
CA ILE A 3 -35.45 26.32 18.54
C ILE A 3 -34.77 26.86 17.27
N SER A 4 -33.58 27.46 17.41
CA SER A 4 -32.77 27.87 16.26
C SER A 4 -32.33 26.63 15.45
N PRO A 5 -32.59 26.56 14.14
CA PRO A 5 -32.04 25.47 13.33
C PRO A 5 -30.54 25.68 13.18
N ALA A 6 -29.75 24.74 13.72
CA ALA A 6 -28.31 24.70 13.47
C ALA A 6 -28.06 24.59 11.96
N ALA A 7 -27.20 25.45 11.42
CA ALA A 7 -26.81 25.39 10.03
C ALA A 7 -26.11 24.04 9.73
N PRO A 8 -26.42 23.37 8.61
CA PRO A 8 -25.76 22.12 8.26
C PRO A 8 -24.30 22.37 7.87
N ASN A 9 -23.36 21.78 8.60
CA ASN A 9 -21.96 21.70 8.20
C ASN A 9 -21.83 20.85 6.94
N PHE A 10 -21.33 21.45 5.86
CA PHE A 10 -20.85 20.73 4.67
C PHE A 10 -19.32 20.67 4.71
N PRO A 11 -18.69 19.48 4.61
CA PRO A 11 -17.27 19.40 4.32
C PRO A 11 -17.04 19.83 2.86
N LEU A 12 -16.26 20.90 2.66
CA LEU A 12 -15.83 21.33 1.33
C LEU A 12 -14.52 20.61 0.99
N ASP A 13 -14.53 19.79 -0.06
CA ASP A 13 -13.35 19.05 -0.52
C ASP A 13 -12.56 19.90 -1.53
N VAL A 14 -11.31 20.25 -1.20
CA VAL A 14 -10.50 21.21 -1.99
C VAL A 14 -9.18 20.55 -2.38
N ARG A 15 -9.19 19.79 -3.48
CA ARG A 15 -8.10 18.87 -3.88
C ARG A 15 -6.98 19.50 -4.70
N THR A 16 -7.16 20.72 -5.21
CA THR A 16 -6.36 21.28 -6.32
C THR A 16 -5.39 22.41 -5.93
N GLY A 17 -5.35 22.83 -4.67
CA GLY A 17 -4.35 23.80 -4.17
C GLY A 17 -4.60 25.28 -4.51
N ALA A 18 -5.69 25.61 -5.21
CA ALA A 18 -6.03 27.00 -5.56
C ALA A 18 -6.28 27.89 -4.33
N GLY A 19 -5.85 29.15 -4.38
CA GLY A 19 -6.04 30.14 -3.30
C GLY A 19 -7.52 30.47 -3.03
N ILE A 20 -7.87 30.79 -1.78
CA ILE A 20 -9.20 31.28 -1.40
C ILE A 20 -9.10 32.76 -1.11
N ARG A 21 -10.00 33.57 -1.68
CA ARG A 21 -10.19 34.97 -1.30
C ARG A 21 -11.49 35.11 -0.50
N ALA A 22 -11.38 35.46 0.78
CA ALA A 22 -12.54 35.83 1.58
C ALA A 22 -12.89 37.31 1.35
N VAL A 23 -14.17 37.61 1.11
CA VAL A 23 -14.71 38.97 1.04
C VAL A 23 -15.94 39.04 1.94
N ARG A 24 -16.02 40.09 2.76
CA ARG A 24 -17.15 40.32 3.68
C ARG A 24 -18.12 41.33 3.09
N GLU A 25 -19.38 40.94 2.95
CA GLU A 25 -20.46 41.79 2.50
C GLU A 25 -21.51 41.88 3.62
N GLY A 26 -21.46 42.98 4.37
CA GLY A 26 -22.29 43.20 5.55
C GLY A 26 -22.02 42.19 6.68
N ALA A 27 -23.08 41.49 7.10
CA ALA A 27 -23.02 40.46 8.14
C ALA A 27 -22.57 39.08 7.63
N THR A 28 -22.34 38.94 6.32
CA THR A 28 -22.10 37.64 5.68
C THR A 28 -20.68 37.55 5.12
N TRP A 29 -20.04 36.40 5.31
CA TRP A 29 -18.76 36.07 4.69
C TRP A 29 -18.97 35.29 3.39
N ARG A 30 -18.26 35.69 2.33
CA ARG A 30 -18.18 34.96 1.06
C ARG A 30 -16.74 34.47 0.85
N PHE A 31 -16.61 33.25 0.35
CA PHE A 31 -15.33 32.63 0.02
C PHE A 31 -15.30 32.40 -1.50
N ASP A 32 -14.42 33.12 -2.19
CA ASP A 32 -14.14 32.95 -3.62
C ASP A 32 -13.03 31.91 -3.75
N LEU A 33 -13.28 30.83 -4.50
CA LEU A 33 -12.25 29.89 -4.92
C LEU A 33 -11.61 30.46 -6.19
N ASN A 34 -10.28 30.60 -6.23
CA ASN A 34 -9.56 31.05 -7.42
C ASN A 34 -9.53 29.97 -8.51
N ASP A 35 -10.69 29.64 -9.05
CA ASP A 35 -10.80 28.96 -10.33
C ASP A 35 -10.88 30.00 -11.45
N GLU A 36 -10.24 29.71 -12.59
CA GLU A 36 -10.48 30.48 -13.81
C GLU A 36 -11.99 30.40 -14.16
N PRO A 37 -12.59 31.46 -14.73
CA PRO A 37 -14.01 31.49 -15.01
C PRO A 37 -14.41 30.32 -15.91
N ILE A 38 -15.38 29.50 -15.48
CA ILE A 38 -15.76 28.28 -16.21
C ILE A 38 -16.26 28.68 -17.59
N LEU A 39 -15.57 28.24 -18.64
CA LEU A 39 -15.98 28.48 -20.02
C LEU A 39 -17.31 27.75 -20.28
N THR A 40 -18.34 28.50 -20.70
CA THR A 40 -19.62 27.89 -21.03
C THR A 40 -19.55 27.04 -22.31
N THR A 41 -20.54 26.19 -22.50
CA THR A 41 -20.78 25.47 -23.76
C THR A 41 -22.27 25.57 -24.15
N GLY A 42 -22.73 24.82 -25.16
CA GLY A 42 -24.14 24.75 -25.57
C GLY A 42 -24.43 25.42 -26.92
N GLU A 43 -25.70 25.71 -27.20
CA GLU A 43 -26.13 26.31 -28.47
C GLU A 43 -27.28 27.31 -28.26
N GLY A 44 -27.34 28.32 -29.13
CA GLY A 44 -28.39 29.34 -29.10
C GLY A 44 -28.50 30.04 -27.74
N ALA A 45 -29.70 30.05 -27.17
CA ALA A 45 -30.02 30.68 -25.90
C ALA A 45 -29.51 29.92 -24.66
N PHE A 46 -29.10 28.65 -24.80
CA PHE A 46 -28.75 27.77 -23.68
C PHE A 46 -27.24 27.75 -23.48
N PHE A 47 -26.80 28.17 -22.29
CA PHE A 47 -25.41 28.13 -21.84
C PHE A 47 -25.25 26.99 -20.83
N ARG A 48 -24.20 26.19 -20.97
CA ARG A 48 -23.94 24.99 -20.15
C ARG A 48 -22.66 25.14 -19.34
N VAL A 49 -22.71 24.74 -18.08
CA VAL A 49 -21.62 24.75 -17.11
C VAL A 49 -21.48 23.34 -16.53
N ALA A 50 -20.35 22.70 -16.78
CA ALA A 50 -19.98 21.46 -16.11
C ALA A 50 -18.94 21.79 -15.03
N THR A 51 -19.24 21.45 -13.78
CA THR A 51 -18.29 21.56 -12.65
C THR A 51 -17.48 20.27 -12.51
N GLU A 52 -16.33 20.31 -11.82
CA GLU A 52 -15.52 19.13 -11.54
C GLU A 52 -16.29 18.01 -10.82
N ALA A 53 -17.31 18.37 -10.02
CA ALA A 53 -18.16 17.41 -9.31
C ALA A 53 -19.21 16.73 -10.21
N GLY A 54 -19.56 17.35 -11.35
CA GLY A 54 -20.56 16.86 -12.32
C GLY A 54 -21.95 16.58 -11.74
N ARG A 55 -22.27 17.10 -10.54
CA ARG A 55 -23.47 16.78 -9.73
C ARG A 55 -23.90 17.92 -8.79
N THR A 56 -23.60 19.16 -9.15
CA THR A 56 -24.05 20.33 -8.38
C THR A 56 -25.58 20.35 -8.28
N LYS A 57 -26.13 20.67 -7.10
CA LYS A 57 -27.56 20.89 -6.93
C LYS A 57 -27.84 22.38 -6.83
N LEU A 58 -28.80 22.89 -7.60
CA LEU A 58 -29.26 24.26 -7.47
C LEU A 58 -29.83 24.50 -6.05
N ARG A 59 -29.36 25.55 -5.39
CA ARG A 59 -29.77 25.97 -4.04
C ARG A 59 -29.65 27.48 -3.92
N ASN A 60 -30.55 28.13 -3.19
CA ASN A 60 -30.58 29.60 -3.08
C ASN A 60 -29.21 30.15 -2.66
N GLY A 61 -28.69 31.13 -3.40
CA GLY A 61 -27.38 31.71 -3.16
C GLY A 61 -26.19 30.88 -3.67
N LEU A 62 -26.40 29.80 -4.45
CA LEU A 62 -25.34 29.18 -5.24
C LEU A 62 -24.75 30.23 -6.19
N THR A 63 -23.44 30.43 -6.13
CA THR A 63 -22.71 31.37 -6.99
C THR A 63 -21.70 30.62 -7.85
N VAL A 64 -21.62 30.96 -9.14
CA VAL A 64 -20.58 30.47 -10.07
C VAL A 64 -20.02 31.62 -10.91
N THR A 65 -18.72 31.56 -11.23
CA THR A 65 -18.07 32.53 -12.12
C THR A 65 -17.81 31.85 -13.45
N ILE A 66 -18.31 32.44 -14.55
CA ILE A 66 -18.29 31.85 -15.89
C ILE A 66 -17.69 32.81 -16.92
N GLN A 67 -17.16 32.27 -18.00
CA GLN A 67 -16.80 33.04 -19.20
C GLN A 67 -17.72 32.60 -20.34
N ALA A 68 -18.42 33.55 -20.97
CA ALA A 68 -19.32 33.22 -22.06
C ALA A 68 -18.55 32.82 -23.33
N ASP A 69 -18.90 31.68 -23.93
CA ASP A 69 -18.29 31.13 -25.15
C ASP A 69 -18.87 31.70 -26.45
N ARG A 70 -20.02 32.40 -26.39
CA ARG A 70 -20.65 33.06 -27.53
C ARG A 70 -21.35 34.37 -27.16
N ASP A 71 -21.53 35.21 -28.17
CA ASP A 71 -22.50 36.31 -28.14
C ASP A 71 -23.91 35.74 -28.22
N PHE A 72 -24.86 36.35 -27.50
CA PHE A 72 -26.29 36.05 -27.64
C PHE A 72 -27.14 37.29 -27.42
N LEU A 73 -28.18 37.47 -28.24
CA LEU A 73 -29.14 38.57 -28.18
C LEU A 73 -30.55 38.00 -28.00
N GLY A 74 -31.17 38.21 -26.85
CA GLY A 74 -32.41 37.56 -26.43
C GLY A 74 -32.40 37.25 -24.94
N VAL A 75 -33.29 36.38 -24.46
CA VAL A 75 -33.31 35.94 -23.05
C VAL A 75 -32.50 34.63 -22.91
N PRO A 76 -31.32 34.65 -22.27
CA PRO A 76 -30.50 33.45 -22.11
C PRO A 76 -31.02 32.52 -21.00
N TYR A 77 -30.57 31.28 -21.05
CA TYR A 77 -30.79 30.23 -20.06
C TYR A 77 -29.45 29.61 -19.67
N ILE A 78 -29.33 29.15 -18.43
CA ILE A 78 -28.12 28.51 -17.91
C ILE A 78 -28.44 27.14 -17.30
N GLU A 79 -27.64 26.14 -17.64
CA GLU A 79 -27.72 24.74 -17.21
C GLU A 79 -26.42 24.41 -16.49
N ILE A 80 -26.51 23.90 -15.25
CA ILE A 80 -25.35 23.51 -14.44
C ILE A 80 -25.50 22.02 -14.12
N ASP A 81 -24.49 21.19 -14.41
CA ASP A 81 -24.42 19.76 -14.05
C ASP A 81 -25.76 19.01 -14.23
N ASP A 82 -26.30 19.01 -15.45
CA ASP A 82 -27.55 18.33 -15.85
C ASP A 82 -28.83 18.75 -15.08
N ASN A 83 -28.83 19.88 -14.36
CA ASN A 83 -30.06 20.46 -13.80
C ASN A 83 -30.93 21.09 -14.89
N THR A 84 -32.24 21.19 -14.66
CA THR A 84 -33.16 21.91 -15.55
C THR A 84 -32.63 23.32 -15.86
N PRO A 85 -32.54 23.75 -17.14
CA PRO A 85 -32.05 25.08 -17.47
C PRO A 85 -32.94 26.19 -16.91
N VAL A 86 -32.35 27.12 -16.16
CA VAL A 86 -33.05 28.26 -15.53
C VAL A 86 -32.77 29.55 -16.31
N ARG A 87 -33.68 30.53 -16.23
CA ARG A 87 -33.50 31.82 -16.93
C ARG A 87 -32.30 32.57 -16.37
N TRP A 88 -31.49 33.14 -17.25
CA TRP A 88 -30.38 34.00 -16.89
C TRP A 88 -30.81 35.47 -17.09
N VAL A 89 -30.80 36.23 -15.99
CA VAL A 89 -31.28 37.62 -15.86
C VAL A 89 -30.17 38.53 -15.34
N ASP A 90 -30.34 39.84 -15.50
CA ASP A 90 -29.45 40.84 -14.91
C ASP A 90 -29.59 40.86 -13.37
N VAL A 91 -28.70 41.58 -12.66
CA VAL A 91 -28.68 41.60 -11.18
C VAL A 91 -30.02 42.06 -10.59
N ASP A 92 -30.69 43.03 -11.21
CA ASP A 92 -32.01 43.54 -10.80
C ASP A 92 -33.17 42.56 -11.10
N GLY A 93 -32.93 41.52 -11.91
CA GLY A 93 -33.92 40.53 -12.33
C GLY A 93 -34.63 40.86 -13.65
N SER A 94 -34.24 41.95 -14.32
CA SER A 94 -34.67 42.24 -15.69
C SER A 94 -34.02 41.27 -16.68
N PRO A 95 -34.62 41.03 -17.87
CA PRO A 95 -34.05 40.13 -18.87
C PRO A 95 -32.66 40.61 -19.32
N LEU A 96 -31.65 39.75 -19.23
CA LEU A 96 -30.28 40.10 -19.64
C LEU A 96 -30.24 40.33 -21.15
N ALA A 97 -30.22 41.59 -21.57
CA ALA A 97 -30.47 41.97 -22.97
C ALA A 97 -29.43 41.44 -23.97
N ARG A 98 -28.19 41.17 -23.54
CA ARG A 98 -27.12 40.59 -24.35
C ARG A 98 -26.08 39.84 -23.52
N VAL A 99 -25.74 38.62 -23.93
CA VAL A 99 -24.51 37.92 -23.52
C VAL A 99 -23.40 38.25 -24.51
N VAL A 100 -22.17 38.45 -24.04
CA VAL A 100 -21.01 38.84 -24.85
C VAL A 100 -19.88 37.83 -24.70
N VAL A 101 -19.34 37.32 -25.81
CA VAL A 101 -18.26 36.34 -25.83
C VAL A 101 -17.00 36.83 -25.12
N GLY A 102 -16.34 35.93 -24.38
CA GLY A 102 -15.13 36.19 -23.62
C GLY A 102 -15.34 37.05 -22.37
N ARG A 103 -16.55 37.55 -22.11
CA ARG A 103 -16.88 38.32 -20.90
C ARG A 103 -17.08 37.40 -19.70
N VAL A 104 -16.59 37.84 -18.55
CA VAL A 104 -16.74 37.13 -17.27
C VAL A 104 -17.98 37.63 -16.53
N TYR A 105 -18.84 36.69 -16.16
CA TYR A 105 -20.06 36.90 -15.40
C TYR A 105 -20.00 36.12 -14.09
N ARG A 106 -20.51 36.72 -13.01
CA ARG A 106 -20.79 36.02 -11.75
C ARG A 106 -22.28 35.76 -11.68
N LEU A 107 -22.69 34.50 -11.76
CA LEU A 107 -24.09 34.10 -11.63
C LEU A 107 -24.41 33.76 -10.17
N SER A 108 -25.59 34.15 -9.69
CA SER A 108 -26.15 33.73 -8.40
C SER A 108 -27.57 33.20 -8.57
N TYR A 109 -27.84 31.99 -8.09
CA TYR A 109 -29.17 31.37 -8.17
C TYR A 109 -30.13 31.94 -7.12
N ASP A 110 -31.25 32.48 -7.60
CA ASP A 110 -32.38 32.97 -6.81
C ASP A 110 -33.53 31.94 -6.88
N LEU A 111 -33.67 31.16 -5.80
CA LEU A 111 -34.68 30.11 -5.70
C LEU A 111 -36.12 30.66 -5.62
N ALA A 112 -36.31 31.92 -5.22
CA ALA A 112 -37.65 32.50 -5.09
C ALA A 112 -38.26 32.86 -6.44
N GLN A 113 -37.42 33.11 -7.45
CA GLN A 113 -37.83 33.42 -8.82
C GLN A 113 -37.47 32.31 -9.83
N ASP A 114 -36.69 31.30 -9.42
CA ASP A 114 -36.13 30.24 -10.26
C ASP A 114 -35.29 30.78 -11.43
N VAL A 115 -34.37 31.70 -11.11
CA VAL A 115 -33.50 32.40 -12.07
C VAL A 115 -32.06 32.48 -11.58
N MET A 116 -31.15 32.71 -12.52
CA MET A 116 -29.75 33.04 -12.27
C MET A 116 -29.51 34.51 -12.57
N ARG A 117 -29.24 35.30 -11.53
CA ARG A 117 -28.90 36.73 -11.62
C ARG A 117 -27.42 36.88 -11.92
N SER A 118 -27.03 37.75 -12.85
CA SER A 118 -25.61 38.00 -13.14
C SER A 118 -25.11 39.40 -12.80
N ASP A 119 -23.95 39.44 -12.15
CA ASP A 119 -23.07 40.62 -12.14
C ASP A 119 -22.03 40.49 -13.26
N VAL A 120 -21.78 41.57 -14.00
CA VAL A 120 -20.69 41.63 -14.99
C VAL A 120 -19.37 41.97 -14.28
N LEU A 121 -18.43 41.03 -14.23
CA LEU A 121 -17.13 41.24 -13.57
C LEU A 121 -16.07 41.89 -14.47
N SER A 122 -16.18 41.76 -15.79
CA SER A 122 -15.23 42.32 -16.77
C SER A 122 -15.91 43.27 -17.76
N LEU A 123 -15.58 44.56 -17.72
CA LEU A 123 -16.08 45.56 -18.67
C LEU A 123 -15.39 45.50 -20.05
N VAL A 124 -14.25 44.82 -20.15
CA VAL A 124 -13.47 44.68 -21.39
C VAL A 124 -13.77 43.33 -22.05
N ASN A 125 -13.94 43.31 -23.37
CA ASN A 125 -14.08 42.05 -24.11
C ASN A 125 -12.71 41.36 -24.24
N ASN A 126 -12.52 40.24 -23.55
CA ASN A 126 -11.30 39.42 -23.66
C ASN A 126 -11.23 38.55 -24.94
N ALA A 127 -12.08 38.83 -25.93
CA ALA A 127 -12.27 38.02 -27.15
C ALA A 127 -11.04 37.92 -28.09
N ASN A 128 -9.95 38.63 -27.81
CA ASN A 128 -8.68 38.51 -28.54
C ASN A 128 -7.72 37.45 -27.95
N LEU A 129 -8.09 36.78 -26.86
CA LEU A 129 -7.38 35.60 -26.38
C LEU A 129 -7.97 34.35 -27.06
N GLY A 130 -7.42 34.00 -28.23
CA GLY A 130 -7.72 32.73 -28.88
C GLY A 130 -7.30 31.53 -28.01
N PRO A 131 -7.79 30.31 -28.30
CA PRO A 131 -7.58 29.13 -27.46
C PRO A 131 -6.10 28.72 -27.41
N MET A 132 -5.37 29.22 -26.41
CA MET A 132 -3.99 28.84 -26.15
C MET A 132 -3.94 27.57 -25.30
N ALA A 133 -3.80 26.42 -25.97
CA ALA A 133 -3.45 25.18 -25.31
C ALA A 133 -2.07 25.32 -24.61
N GLY A 134 -2.08 25.36 -23.27
CA GLY A 134 -0.87 25.25 -22.44
C GLY A 134 -0.21 26.55 -21.96
N ALA A 135 -0.87 27.71 -22.03
CA ALA A 135 -0.33 28.97 -21.49
C ALA A 135 -1.02 29.37 -20.16
N THR A 136 -0.33 29.17 -19.02
CA THR A 136 -0.79 29.65 -17.71
C THR A 136 -0.82 31.17 -17.66
N LEU A 137 -1.94 31.78 -17.24
CA LEU A 137 -2.07 33.23 -17.09
C LEU A 137 -1.23 33.78 -15.92
N LYS A 138 0.05 34.06 -16.19
CA LYS A 138 0.81 35.09 -15.45
C LYS A 138 0.74 36.39 -16.22
N GLY A 139 0.20 37.43 -15.59
CA GLY A 139 0.07 38.76 -16.18
C GLY A 139 1.43 39.40 -16.46
N ASN A 140 1.91 39.33 -17.69
CA ASN A 140 2.98 40.17 -18.19
C ASN A 140 2.42 41.57 -18.49
N ALA A 141 2.53 42.48 -17.52
CA ALA A 141 2.44 43.91 -17.79
C ALA A 141 3.69 44.34 -18.58
N GLY A 142 3.58 44.34 -19.91
CA GLY A 142 4.64 44.79 -20.81
C GLY A 142 4.98 46.26 -20.59
N ALA A 143 6.27 46.59 -20.67
CA ALA A 143 6.79 47.90 -20.28
C ALA A 143 6.26 49.07 -21.13
N THR A 144 5.63 50.05 -20.47
CA THR A 144 5.61 51.45 -20.90
C THR A 144 6.26 52.33 -19.82
N PRO A 145 7.26 53.17 -20.15
CA PRO A 145 7.85 54.08 -19.18
C PRO A 145 6.83 55.12 -18.72
N GLY A 146 6.35 55.03 -17.47
CA GLY A 146 5.44 56.02 -16.86
C GLY A 146 4.24 55.47 -16.08
N GLY A 147 4.05 54.15 -15.99
CA GLY A 147 3.02 53.55 -15.11
C GLY A 147 3.31 53.73 -13.61
N PRO A 148 2.29 53.69 -12.73
CA PRO A 148 2.45 53.90 -11.29
C PRO A 148 3.37 52.84 -10.68
N GLN A 149 4.32 53.28 -9.83
CA GLN A 149 5.22 52.37 -9.12
C GLN A 149 4.46 51.54 -8.09
N ASP A 150 4.79 50.25 -8.00
CA ASP A 150 4.36 49.39 -6.90
C ASP A 150 4.78 50.02 -5.56
N ILE A 151 3.81 50.25 -4.67
CA ILE A 151 4.08 50.77 -3.33
C ILE A 151 4.80 49.66 -2.55
N PRO A 152 6.05 49.86 -2.10
CA PRO A 152 6.76 48.84 -1.33
C PRO A 152 5.98 48.44 -0.08
N LEU A 153 5.96 47.15 0.28
CA LEU A 153 5.29 46.68 1.50
C LEU A 153 5.76 47.42 2.77
N SER A 154 7.01 47.90 2.79
CA SER A 154 7.58 48.73 3.85
C SER A 154 6.90 50.09 4.03
N LEU A 155 6.24 50.63 3.00
CA LEU A 155 5.46 51.86 3.06
C LEU A 155 4.05 51.65 3.63
N LEU A 156 3.50 50.43 3.50
CA LEU A 156 2.23 50.02 4.15
C LEU A 156 2.41 49.63 5.62
N ALA A 157 3.62 49.26 6.03
CA ALA A 157 3.97 48.90 7.42
C ALA A 157 4.50 50.09 8.25
N ALA A 158 4.58 51.30 7.68
CA ALA A 158 5.06 52.49 8.38
C ALA A 158 4.01 52.96 9.42
N PRO A 159 4.39 53.19 10.70
CA PRO A 159 3.46 53.66 11.73
C PRO A 159 2.78 54.98 11.34
N GLY A 160 1.44 55.01 11.36
CA GLY A 160 0.65 56.18 11.00
C GLY A 160 0.33 56.33 9.51
N ASN A 161 0.49 55.27 8.70
CA ASN A 161 -0.10 55.23 7.36
C ASN A 161 -1.60 54.89 7.46
N PRO A 162 -2.53 55.83 7.20
CA PRO A 162 -3.96 55.60 7.39
C PRO A 162 -4.52 54.47 6.53
N ILE A 163 -3.93 54.16 5.37
CA ILE A 163 -4.35 53.04 4.52
C ILE A 163 -3.84 51.70 5.10
N GLY A 164 -2.61 51.69 5.64
CA GLY A 164 -2.07 50.51 6.32
C GLY A 164 -2.84 50.17 7.59
N ASP A 165 -3.15 51.19 8.39
CA ASP A 165 -3.94 51.06 9.63
C ASP A 165 -5.41 50.69 9.32
N GLU A 166 -6.04 51.29 8.30
CA GLU A 166 -7.41 50.93 7.88
C GLU A 166 -7.51 49.50 7.31
N ILE A 167 -6.48 49.01 6.61
CA ILE A 167 -6.41 47.59 6.18
C ILE A 167 -6.24 46.67 7.39
N LYS A 168 -5.39 47.04 8.35
CA LYS A 168 -5.14 46.27 9.57
C LYS A 168 -6.39 46.17 10.48
N ASP A 169 -7.18 47.23 10.55
CA ASP A 169 -8.44 47.25 11.31
C ASP A 169 -9.62 46.58 10.58
N ARG A 170 -9.61 46.57 9.24
CA ARG A 170 -10.64 45.89 8.42
C ARG A 170 -10.39 44.40 8.20
N VAL A 171 -9.14 43.97 8.12
CA VAL A 171 -8.77 42.56 8.01
C VAL A 171 -8.55 41.98 9.40
N ARG A 172 -9.63 41.49 10.02
CA ARG A 172 -9.52 40.64 11.22
C ARG A 172 -8.86 39.32 10.85
N PHE A 173 -7.53 39.27 10.94
CA PHE A 173 -6.72 38.06 10.80
C PHE A 173 -7.13 36.94 11.78
N GLU A 174 -7.89 37.28 12.82
CA GLU A 174 -8.50 36.39 13.82
C GLU A 174 -9.74 35.63 13.29
N GLU A 175 -10.42 36.12 12.23
CA GLU A 175 -11.66 35.53 11.69
C GLU A 175 -11.45 34.73 10.39
N ALA A 176 -10.33 34.93 9.68
CA ALA A 176 -9.89 34.11 8.53
C ALA A 176 -8.97 32.86 8.81
N PRO A 177 -8.51 32.53 10.04
CA PRO A 177 -7.35 31.65 10.20
C PRO A 177 -7.52 30.13 9.97
N PRO A 178 -8.70 29.46 10.14
CA PRO A 178 -8.73 27.99 10.13
C PRO A 178 -8.21 27.36 8.84
N LEU A 179 -8.68 27.81 7.67
CA LEU A 179 -8.36 27.22 6.38
C LEU A 179 -6.92 27.52 5.93
N ILE A 180 -6.39 28.70 6.27
CA ILE A 180 -4.99 29.05 5.95
C ILE A 180 -4.04 28.24 6.83
N ASN A 181 -4.32 28.15 8.14
CA ASN A 181 -3.52 27.34 9.06
C ASN A 181 -3.58 25.86 8.70
N GLU A 182 -4.73 25.34 8.26
CA GLU A 182 -4.87 23.98 7.76
C GLU A 182 -4.03 23.74 6.50
N ARG A 183 -4.09 24.65 5.51
CA ARG A 183 -3.28 24.56 4.29
C ARG A 183 -1.78 24.61 4.58
N ILE A 184 -1.34 25.49 5.48
CA ILE A 184 0.06 25.55 5.94
C ILE A 184 0.44 24.24 6.65
N ALA A 185 -0.40 23.72 7.55
CA ALA A 185 -0.14 22.45 8.23
C ALA A 185 -0.04 21.27 7.25
N ARG A 186 -0.94 21.19 6.25
CA ARG A 186 -0.90 20.18 5.18
C ARG A 186 0.35 20.30 4.31
N ALA A 187 0.75 21.52 3.93
CA ALA A 187 1.98 21.74 3.17
C ALA A 187 3.23 21.34 3.97
N LEU A 188 3.28 21.68 5.27
CA LEU A 188 4.40 21.30 6.15
C LEU A 188 4.59 19.78 6.24
N LEU A 189 3.55 18.95 6.16
CA LEU A 189 3.69 17.47 6.24
C LEU A 189 4.59 16.86 5.15
N TYR A 190 4.81 17.57 4.03
CA TYR A 190 5.75 17.16 2.99
C TYR A 190 7.17 17.71 3.17
N ARG A 191 7.40 18.65 4.11
CA ARG A 191 8.68 19.36 4.26
C ARG A 191 9.58 18.70 5.30
N ARG A 192 10.79 18.32 4.87
CA ARG A 192 11.79 17.58 5.64
C ARG A 192 13.15 18.25 5.58
N LYS A 193 13.83 18.36 6.71
CA LYS A 193 15.20 18.88 6.80
C LYS A 193 16.12 17.81 7.37
N LYS A 194 17.29 17.59 6.77
CA LYS A 194 18.32 16.72 7.36
C LYS A 194 18.73 17.29 8.72
N HIS A 195 18.49 16.53 9.78
CA HIS A 195 18.92 16.89 11.13
C HIS A 195 20.31 16.31 11.40
N ILE A 196 20.48 15.01 11.19
CA ILE A 196 21.79 14.34 11.22
C ILE A 196 21.77 13.04 10.41
N GLU A 197 22.95 12.53 10.04
CA GLU A 197 23.10 11.18 9.48
C GLU A 197 24.10 10.41 10.35
N LEU A 198 23.73 9.20 10.72
CA LEU A 198 24.45 8.33 11.64
C LEU A 198 24.95 7.08 10.89
N PRO A 199 26.03 6.43 11.36
CA PRO A 199 26.48 5.17 10.81
C PRO A 199 25.41 4.09 11.01
N TYR A 200 25.23 3.22 10.02
CA TYR A 200 24.33 2.07 10.16
C TYR A 200 24.87 1.07 11.20
N TYR A 201 26.19 0.87 11.19
CA TYR A 201 26.89 0.09 12.21
C TYR A 201 28.00 0.90 12.84
N ASN A 202 27.94 1.05 14.17
CA ASN A 202 29.09 1.48 14.95
C ASN A 202 29.93 0.26 15.39
N PRO A 203 31.19 0.45 15.84
CA PRO A 203 32.12 -0.66 16.10
C PRO A 203 31.63 -1.72 17.09
N VAL A 204 30.78 -1.37 18.06
CA VAL A 204 30.20 -2.35 19.01
C VAL A 204 29.13 -3.19 18.35
N LEU A 205 28.32 -2.62 17.44
CA LEU A 205 27.36 -3.40 16.66
C LEU A 205 28.09 -4.37 15.70
N VAL A 206 29.18 -3.94 15.05
CA VAL A 206 30.00 -4.83 14.21
C VAL A 206 30.58 -5.99 15.03
N ALA A 207 31.09 -5.71 16.24
CA ALA A 207 31.56 -6.76 17.15
C ALA A 207 30.43 -7.71 17.59
N ALA A 208 29.22 -7.19 17.83
CA ALA A 208 28.05 -7.99 18.18
C ALA A 208 27.59 -8.90 17.03
N LEU A 209 27.57 -8.41 15.78
CA LEU A 209 27.28 -9.22 14.59
C LEU A 209 28.18 -10.46 14.54
N ALA A 210 29.50 -10.25 14.68
CA ALA A 210 30.47 -11.33 14.67
C ALA A 210 30.36 -12.27 15.89
N ALA A 211 30.17 -11.73 17.09
CA ALA A 211 30.14 -12.50 18.33
C ALA A 211 28.88 -13.39 18.47
N PHE A 212 27.73 -12.94 17.96
CA PHE A 212 26.46 -13.66 18.07
C PHE A 212 26.00 -14.33 16.76
N GLY A 213 26.76 -14.19 15.68
CA GLY A 213 26.43 -14.76 14.37
C GLY A 213 25.17 -14.16 13.74
N TYR A 214 24.86 -12.89 14.05
CA TYR A 214 23.70 -12.22 13.45
C TYR A 214 23.95 -11.92 11.97
N PRO A 215 22.98 -12.16 11.07
CA PRO A 215 23.12 -11.78 9.66
C PRO A 215 23.15 -10.25 9.49
N TYR A 216 22.45 -9.53 10.36
CA TYR A 216 22.40 -8.08 10.45
C TYR A 216 21.73 -7.66 11.76
N LEU A 217 21.89 -6.39 12.13
CA LEU A 217 21.07 -5.67 13.11
C LEU A 217 20.39 -4.53 12.34
N HIS A 218 19.05 -4.50 12.27
CA HIS A 218 18.34 -3.37 11.67
C HIS A 218 18.11 -2.28 12.72
N PRO A 219 18.24 -0.97 12.42
CA PRO A 219 17.58 0.06 13.20
C PRO A 219 16.06 -0.20 13.23
N GLN A 220 15.37 0.12 14.32
CA GLN A 220 13.94 -0.19 14.51
C GLN A 220 13.17 0.86 15.32
N ALA A 221 13.87 1.76 16.02
CA ALA A 221 13.25 2.89 16.73
C ALA A 221 14.26 4.00 17.00
N ILE A 222 13.76 5.21 17.26
CA ILE A 222 14.57 6.35 17.74
C ILE A 222 13.96 7.07 18.94
N ALA A 223 14.81 7.75 19.71
CA ALA A 223 14.40 8.81 20.62
C ALA A 223 15.39 9.99 20.57
N ILE A 224 14.93 11.19 20.94
CA ILE A 224 15.74 12.41 20.95
C ILE A 224 15.75 12.99 22.37
N ASP A 225 16.89 12.93 23.07
CA ASP A 225 17.10 13.66 24.32
C ASP A 225 17.57 15.08 23.99
N ALA A 226 16.65 15.99 23.71
CA ALA A 226 17.01 17.36 23.40
C ALA A 226 17.67 18.11 24.59
N THR A 227 17.48 17.63 25.83
CA THR A 227 18.11 18.19 27.04
C THR A 227 19.57 17.72 27.18
N ALA A 228 19.85 16.44 26.93
CA ALA A 228 21.23 15.92 26.93
C ALA A 228 21.99 16.19 25.62
N GLY A 229 21.27 16.57 24.54
CA GLY A 229 21.85 16.69 23.21
C GLY A 229 22.20 15.33 22.60
N GLU A 230 21.32 14.34 22.76
CA GLU A 230 21.54 12.96 22.30
C GLU A 230 20.49 12.52 21.27
N VAL A 231 20.91 11.63 20.36
CA VAL A 231 20.04 10.81 19.50
C VAL A 231 20.23 9.36 19.91
N TRP A 232 19.12 8.66 20.12
CA TRP A 232 19.08 7.26 20.50
C TRP A 232 18.55 6.44 19.34
N VAL A 233 19.16 5.29 19.08
CA VAL A 233 18.76 4.32 18.06
C VAL A 233 18.62 2.95 18.72
N LEU A 234 17.48 2.29 18.53
CA LEU A 234 17.28 0.87 18.82
C LEU A 234 17.65 0.08 17.56
N SER A 235 18.51 -0.92 17.69
CA SER A 235 18.80 -1.87 16.62
C SER A 235 18.57 -3.31 17.08
N ALA A 236 17.92 -4.15 16.27
CA ALA A 236 17.57 -5.52 16.64
C ALA A 236 17.92 -6.54 15.54
N PRO A 237 18.23 -7.80 15.91
CA PRO A 237 18.43 -8.88 14.95
C PRO A 237 17.07 -9.39 14.43
N PRO A 238 17.00 -9.95 13.20
CA PRO A 238 15.74 -10.40 12.61
C PRO A 238 15.14 -11.63 13.30
N SER A 239 15.99 -12.52 13.79
CA SER A 239 15.64 -13.74 14.53
C SER A 239 16.91 -14.35 15.13
N GLY A 240 16.77 -15.22 16.13
CA GLY A 240 17.90 -15.92 16.76
C GLY A 240 17.64 -16.30 18.22
N ALA A 241 18.56 -17.09 18.78
CA ALA A 241 18.52 -17.49 20.20
C ALA A 241 18.83 -16.33 21.17
N ASN A 242 19.61 -15.34 20.71
CA ASN A 242 19.72 -14.03 21.32
C ASN A 242 19.00 -13.03 20.41
N ASN A 243 17.90 -12.44 20.88
CA ASN A 243 17.14 -11.44 20.14
C ASN A 243 17.05 -10.10 20.89
N ASN A 244 18.03 -9.86 21.77
CA ASN A 244 18.14 -8.63 22.53
C ASN A 244 18.38 -7.42 21.61
N PRO A 245 17.65 -6.30 21.80
CA PRO A 245 17.91 -5.06 21.10
C PRO A 245 19.10 -4.31 21.71
N TRP A 246 19.80 -3.61 20.83
CA TRP A 246 20.95 -2.77 21.10
C TRP A 246 20.55 -1.30 21.06
N PHE A 247 20.95 -0.56 22.08
CA PHE A 247 20.69 0.86 22.24
C PHE A 247 21.98 1.61 21.96
N SER A 248 22.03 2.35 20.86
CA SER A 248 23.15 3.20 20.48
C SER A 248 22.80 4.66 20.73
N VAL A 249 23.63 5.34 21.52
CA VAL A 249 23.49 6.76 21.87
C VAL A 249 24.55 7.55 21.11
N TYR A 250 24.13 8.60 20.43
CA TYR A 250 24.96 9.48 19.61
C TYR A 250 24.80 10.93 20.07
N ASN A 251 25.87 11.72 19.97
CA ASN A 251 25.80 13.15 20.18
C ASN A 251 25.01 13.81 19.03
N ARG A 252 23.99 14.59 19.36
CA ARG A 252 22.98 15.09 18.42
C ARG A 252 23.48 16.14 17.42
N SER A 253 24.57 16.85 17.72
CA SER A 253 25.13 17.88 16.84
C SER A 253 26.31 17.38 16.00
N THR A 254 27.05 16.37 16.47
CA THR A 254 28.26 15.85 15.80
C THR A 254 28.11 14.44 15.21
N GLY A 255 27.12 13.68 15.65
CA GLY A 255 26.92 12.28 15.23
C GLY A 255 27.90 11.31 15.89
N ALA A 256 28.81 11.80 16.73
CA ALA A 256 29.78 10.97 17.45
C ALA A 256 29.07 10.01 18.41
N ARG A 257 29.39 8.72 18.32
CA ARG A 257 28.84 7.68 19.18
C ARG A 257 29.30 7.86 20.63
N ILE A 258 28.35 7.99 21.55
CA ILE A 258 28.57 8.13 23.00
C ILE A 258 28.69 6.73 23.64
N ARG A 259 27.67 5.87 23.51
CA ARG A 259 27.64 4.51 24.07
C ARG A 259 26.83 3.54 23.21
N THR A 260 27.08 2.24 23.35
CA THR A 260 26.25 1.18 22.77
C THR A 260 26.11 0.00 23.72
N PHE A 261 24.90 -0.26 24.22
CA PHE A 261 24.59 -1.29 25.21
C PHE A 261 23.37 -2.11 24.80
N THR A 262 23.01 -3.16 25.54
CA THR A 262 21.87 -4.05 25.23
C THR A 262 20.93 -4.17 26.43
N ALA A 263 19.72 -4.69 26.26
CA ALA A 263 18.86 -5.13 27.38
C ALA A 263 18.29 -6.54 27.12
N PRO A 264 17.99 -7.34 28.16
CA PRO A 264 17.48 -8.71 28.03
C PRO A 264 15.97 -8.70 27.76
N ILE A 265 15.58 -8.10 26.63
CA ILE A 265 14.20 -7.93 26.18
C ILE A 265 14.08 -8.39 24.72
N LYS A 266 12.88 -8.72 24.28
CA LYS A 266 12.60 -9.02 22.87
C LYS A 266 12.60 -7.74 22.02
N TRP A 267 12.67 -7.94 20.71
CA TRP A 267 12.49 -6.92 19.67
C TRP A 267 11.31 -5.96 19.92
N SER A 268 11.54 -4.68 19.57
CA SER A 268 10.59 -3.56 19.66
C SER A 268 10.78 -2.59 18.49
N GLU A 269 9.68 -2.10 17.92
CA GLU A 269 9.66 -1.02 16.89
C GLU A 269 9.47 0.39 17.53
N SER A 270 9.71 0.53 18.83
CA SER A 270 9.52 1.81 19.53
C SER A 270 10.38 2.01 20.78
N MET A 271 10.66 3.27 21.09
CA MET A 271 11.22 3.69 22.37
C MET A 271 10.78 5.12 22.75
N ILE A 272 10.69 5.41 24.04
CA ILE A 272 10.39 6.76 24.55
C ILE A 272 11.31 7.06 25.73
N LEU A 273 11.98 8.21 25.67
CA LEU A 273 12.82 8.70 26.74
C LEU A 273 12.07 9.76 27.55
N ARG A 274 11.98 9.60 28.87
CA ARG A 274 11.34 10.55 29.79
C ARG A 274 12.29 10.93 30.92
N ARG A 275 12.05 12.09 31.52
CA ARG A 275 12.70 12.51 32.77
C ARG A 275 11.64 12.58 33.87
N VAL A 276 11.81 11.81 34.94
CA VAL A 276 10.82 11.66 36.03
C VAL A 276 11.58 11.70 37.36
N GLY A 277 11.26 12.66 38.24
CA GLY A 277 11.92 12.76 39.56
C GLY A 277 13.44 12.94 39.50
N GLY A 278 13.99 13.46 38.40
CA GLY A 278 15.45 13.54 38.16
C GLY A 278 16.06 12.31 37.49
N GLN A 279 15.40 11.15 37.52
CA GLN A 279 15.80 9.98 36.74
C GLN A 279 15.54 10.21 35.25
N ARG A 280 16.32 9.52 34.40
CA ARG A 280 16.08 9.40 32.96
C ARG A 280 15.68 7.98 32.65
N LEU A 281 14.43 7.79 32.24
CA LEU A 281 13.80 6.49 32.04
C LEU A 281 13.56 6.26 30.55
N LEU A 282 13.95 5.08 30.07
CA LEU A 282 13.71 4.62 28.70
C LEU A 282 12.60 3.56 28.72
N TYR A 283 11.49 3.87 28.07
CA TYR A 283 10.33 3.00 27.90
C TYR A 283 10.43 2.32 26.53
N THR A 284 10.27 1.01 26.48
CA THR A 284 10.29 0.22 25.24
C THR A 284 9.55 -1.11 25.46
N TYR A 285 9.51 -1.99 24.45
CA TYR A 285 8.68 -3.18 24.47
C TYR A 285 9.47 -4.49 24.63
N ASN A 286 8.85 -5.48 25.27
CA ASN A 286 9.35 -6.85 25.42
C ASN A 286 8.25 -7.86 25.09
N GLY A 287 7.83 -7.90 23.82
CA GLY A 287 6.88 -8.90 23.30
C GLY A 287 5.40 -8.71 23.72
N GLN A 288 5.11 -8.69 25.03
CA GLN A 288 3.78 -8.39 25.62
C GLN A 288 3.88 -7.53 26.89
N GLN A 289 5.02 -6.85 27.09
CA GLN A 289 5.33 -6.11 28.30
C GLN A 289 5.92 -4.75 27.94
N LEU A 290 5.43 -3.69 28.59
CA LEU A 290 6.13 -2.43 28.60
C LEU A 290 7.28 -2.53 29.61
N VAL A 291 8.47 -2.20 29.16
CA VAL A 291 9.70 -2.26 29.96
C VAL A 291 10.20 -0.85 30.24
N VAL A 292 10.60 -0.62 31.48
CA VAL A 292 11.28 0.60 31.90
C VAL A 292 12.73 0.27 32.21
N LEU A 293 13.66 0.98 31.56
CA LEU A 293 15.09 0.93 31.85
C LEU A 293 15.51 2.26 32.50
N ASP A 294 16.25 2.21 33.62
CA ASP A 294 16.89 3.41 34.16
C ASP A 294 18.19 3.68 33.39
N VAL A 295 18.22 4.80 32.66
CA VAL A 295 19.35 5.28 31.86
C VAL A 295 19.81 6.66 32.33
N THR A 296 19.59 6.98 33.61
CA THR A 296 20.10 8.18 34.30
C THR A 296 21.62 8.23 34.21
N THR A 297 22.27 7.09 34.40
CA THR A 297 23.67 6.86 34.00
C THR A 297 23.68 5.93 32.79
N LEU A 298 24.40 6.28 31.72
CA LEU A 298 24.54 5.40 30.57
C LEU A 298 25.40 4.17 30.94
N PRO A 299 24.97 2.94 30.62
CA PRO A 299 25.81 1.75 30.75
C PRO A 299 27.12 1.88 29.95
N ALA A 300 28.13 1.11 30.35
CA ALA A 300 29.32 0.91 29.53
C ALA A 300 28.98 0.14 28.24
N ASP A 301 29.85 0.24 27.24
CA ASP A 301 29.66 -0.47 25.98
C ASP A 301 29.53 -1.99 26.19
N ASN A 302 28.65 -2.64 25.44
CA ASN A 302 28.37 -4.07 25.48
C ASN A 302 27.81 -4.61 26.84
N VAL A 303 27.41 -3.73 27.77
CA VAL A 303 26.73 -4.15 29.01
C VAL A 303 25.25 -4.43 28.74
N SER A 304 24.71 -5.49 29.36
CA SER A 304 23.28 -5.76 29.37
C SER A 304 22.61 -5.08 30.56
N LEU A 305 21.82 -4.03 30.30
CA LEU A 305 21.05 -3.30 31.30
C LEU A 305 19.78 -4.08 31.67
N ALA A 306 19.63 -4.43 32.95
CA ALA A 306 18.43 -5.10 33.44
C ALA A 306 17.22 -4.14 33.49
N PRO A 307 15.98 -4.61 33.23
CA PRO A 307 14.76 -3.87 33.50
C PRO A 307 14.66 -3.37 34.94
N LEU A 308 14.28 -2.10 35.11
CA LEU A 308 13.83 -1.57 36.40
C LEU A 308 12.44 -2.12 36.74
N SER A 309 11.56 -2.19 35.75
CA SER A 309 10.25 -2.82 35.86
C SER A 309 9.76 -3.35 34.51
N THR A 310 8.85 -4.32 34.58
CA THR A 310 8.13 -4.88 33.43
C THR A 310 6.64 -4.93 33.78
N THR A 311 5.82 -4.16 33.08
CA THR A 311 4.36 -4.18 33.25
C THR A 311 3.75 -4.92 32.07
N PHE A 312 2.90 -5.92 32.35
CA PHE A 312 2.12 -6.56 31.28
C PHE A 312 1.16 -5.54 30.69
N VAL A 313 1.30 -5.26 29.39
CA VAL A 313 0.37 -4.43 28.62
C VAL A 313 -0.06 -5.22 27.41
N GLN A 314 -1.37 -5.31 27.20
CA GLN A 314 -1.93 -6.14 26.15
C GLN A 314 -1.45 -5.61 24.80
N GLY A 315 -0.77 -6.45 24.02
CA GLY A 315 -0.21 -6.06 22.74
C GLY A 315 0.76 -7.10 22.21
N GLN A 316 1.32 -6.83 21.04
CA GLN A 316 2.32 -7.66 20.39
C GLN A 316 3.03 -6.79 19.34
N ASN A 317 4.36 -6.89 19.22
CA ASN A 317 5.19 -6.09 18.28
C ASN A 317 4.92 -4.57 18.30
N GLY A 318 4.44 -4.05 19.44
CA GLY A 318 3.72 -2.77 19.47
C GLY A 318 4.61 -1.55 19.33
N GLN A 319 4.23 -0.66 18.41
CA GLN A 319 4.61 0.75 18.51
C GLN A 319 4.07 1.39 19.79
N LEU A 320 4.80 2.39 20.28
CA LEU A 320 4.55 3.08 21.53
C LEU A 320 4.66 4.58 21.29
N THR A 321 3.72 5.34 21.84
CA THR A 321 3.78 6.80 21.85
C THR A 321 3.31 7.36 23.20
N PHE A 322 3.69 8.61 23.49
CA PHE A 322 3.38 9.30 24.73
C PHE A 322 3.11 10.78 24.45
N ASP A 323 1.98 11.31 24.91
CA ASP A 323 1.56 12.70 24.65
C ASP A 323 2.00 13.71 25.73
N GLY A 324 2.39 13.24 26.90
CA GLY A 324 2.67 14.05 28.10
C GLY A 324 2.09 13.42 29.36
N ASP A 325 0.93 12.76 29.23
CA ASP A 325 0.15 12.17 30.33
C ASP A 325 -0.29 10.72 30.04
N THR A 326 -0.51 10.39 28.76
CA THR A 326 -1.03 9.10 28.28
C THR A 326 -0.02 8.41 27.38
N PHE A 327 0.28 7.15 27.66
CA PHE A 327 0.89 6.22 26.70
C PHE A 327 -0.19 5.61 25.82
N ALA A 328 0.00 5.62 24.50
CA ALA A 328 -0.76 4.76 23.60
C ALA A 328 0.16 3.61 23.13
N VAL A 329 -0.29 2.38 23.33
CA VAL A 329 0.44 1.14 23.01
C VAL A 329 -0.33 0.39 21.93
N GLN A 330 0.31 0.10 20.80
CA GLN A 330 -0.27 -0.68 19.71
C GLN A 330 -0.49 -2.15 20.11
N SER A 331 -1.64 -2.71 19.73
CA SER A 331 -1.99 -4.12 19.93
C SER A 331 -2.34 -4.78 18.61
N LEU A 332 -1.63 -5.86 18.26
CA LEU A 332 -1.99 -6.68 17.10
C LEU A 332 -3.23 -7.54 17.40
N HIS A 333 -4.22 -7.47 16.52
CA HIS A 333 -5.38 -8.36 16.56
C HIS A 333 -5.11 -9.67 15.80
N GLY A 334 -4.86 -10.74 16.56
CA GLY A 334 -4.78 -12.13 16.10
C GLY A 334 -3.64 -12.41 15.12
N THR A 335 -3.73 -13.54 14.42
CA THR A 335 -2.77 -13.97 13.39
C THR A 335 -2.71 -13.02 12.19
N SER A 336 -3.75 -12.21 11.98
CA SER A 336 -3.84 -11.23 10.89
C SER A 336 -2.91 -10.02 11.00
N GLY A 337 -2.29 -9.77 12.16
CA GLY A 337 -1.23 -8.75 12.27
C GLY A 337 -1.65 -7.29 12.02
N ARG A 338 -2.92 -6.97 12.30
CA ARG A 338 -3.52 -5.64 12.15
C ARG A 338 -2.94 -4.63 13.16
N ARG A 339 -2.55 -3.43 12.70
CA ARG A 339 -1.96 -2.36 13.53
C ARG A 339 -2.95 -1.28 14.01
N GLU A 340 -4.26 -1.54 13.85
CA GLU A 340 -5.36 -0.58 14.05
C GLU A 340 -5.64 -0.21 15.52
N THR A 341 -5.65 -1.19 16.44
CA THR A 341 -6.13 -1.00 17.81
C THR A 341 -4.99 -0.66 18.77
N TRP A 342 -5.18 0.38 19.57
CA TRP A 342 -4.19 0.87 20.53
C TRP A 342 -4.84 1.04 21.90
N PHE A 343 -4.17 0.61 22.95
CA PHE A 343 -4.64 0.80 24.32
C PHE A 343 -3.99 2.01 24.95
N LEU A 344 -4.81 2.78 25.66
CA LEU A 344 -4.39 3.99 26.37
C LEU A 344 -4.07 3.61 27.81
N TYR A 345 -2.94 4.09 28.31
CA TYR A 345 -2.46 3.90 29.67
C TYR A 345 -2.03 5.23 30.26
N ASP A 346 -2.29 5.48 31.55
CA ASP A 346 -1.77 6.66 32.24
C ASP A 346 -0.27 6.52 32.57
N THR A 347 0.29 7.55 33.22
CA THR A 347 1.70 7.53 33.68
C THR A 347 2.01 6.47 34.74
N SER A 348 1.00 5.89 35.41
CA SER A 348 1.14 4.76 36.34
C SER A 348 1.06 3.39 35.64
N LEU A 349 0.82 3.39 34.31
CA LEU A 349 0.60 2.23 33.47
C LEU A 349 -0.72 1.48 33.77
N ALA A 350 -1.70 2.16 34.36
CA ALA A 350 -3.07 1.67 34.42
C ALA A 350 -3.79 1.94 33.08
N ARG A 351 -4.53 0.96 32.55
CA ARG A 351 -5.24 1.11 31.27
C ARG A 351 -6.44 2.06 31.46
N THR A 352 -6.43 3.18 30.75
CA THR A 352 -7.48 4.21 30.78
C THR A 352 -8.47 4.10 29.63
N GLY A 353 -8.10 3.45 28.52
CA GLY A 353 -8.97 3.39 27.35
C GLY A 353 -8.46 2.54 26.19
N THR A 354 -9.07 2.76 25.04
CA THR A 354 -8.74 2.17 23.73
C THR A 354 -9.02 3.21 22.65
N ILE A 355 -8.20 3.26 21.62
CA ILE A 355 -8.37 4.07 20.42
C ILE A 355 -8.12 3.18 19.19
N GLU A 356 -8.83 3.42 18.09
CA GLU A 356 -8.64 2.68 16.84
C GLU A 356 -8.29 3.65 15.72
N PHE A 357 -7.31 3.27 14.90
CA PHE A 357 -6.90 3.98 13.69
C PHE A 357 -7.18 3.12 12.47
N PRO A 358 -7.67 3.67 11.35
CA PRO A 358 -7.93 2.89 10.13
C PRO A 358 -6.69 2.14 9.62
N MET A 359 -6.88 0.95 9.04
CA MET A 359 -5.80 0.22 8.37
C MET A 359 -5.15 1.02 7.23
N SER A 360 -5.85 2.01 6.64
CA SER A 360 -5.29 2.96 5.67
C SER A 360 -4.31 3.99 6.27
N VAL A 361 -4.05 3.93 7.58
CA VAL A 361 -3.01 4.71 8.28
C VAL A 361 -1.94 3.78 8.87
N THR A 362 -2.37 2.76 9.62
CA THR A 362 -1.45 1.92 10.40
C THR A 362 -0.93 0.71 9.63
N GLY A 363 -1.66 0.28 8.60
CA GLY A 363 -1.29 -0.86 7.74
C GLY A 363 -1.46 -2.23 8.39
N ASN A 364 -0.79 -3.19 7.77
CA ASN A 364 -0.68 -4.57 8.21
C ASN A 364 0.81 -5.00 8.10
N ILE A 365 1.25 -5.93 8.94
CA ILE A 365 2.56 -6.60 8.81
C ILE A 365 2.63 -7.58 7.63
N SER A 366 1.50 -7.85 6.95
CA SER A 366 1.34 -8.91 5.95
C SER A 366 1.61 -8.48 4.49
N SER A 367 1.52 -9.45 3.57
CA SER A 367 1.85 -9.33 2.14
C SER A 367 1.13 -8.25 1.30
N ILE A 368 0.13 -7.55 1.85
CA ILE A 368 -0.51 -6.38 1.22
C ILE A 368 0.16 -5.03 1.58
N ILE A 369 1.34 -5.07 2.19
CA ILE A 369 2.31 -3.96 2.36
C ILE A 369 2.55 -3.12 1.08
N ASN A 370 2.30 -3.69 -0.09
CA ASN A 370 2.41 -3.00 -1.38
C ASN A 370 1.21 -2.11 -1.72
N LEU A 371 0.12 -2.20 -0.96
CA LEU A 371 -1.15 -1.50 -1.21
C LEU A 371 -1.49 -0.52 -0.09
N LEU A 372 -1.26 -0.93 1.16
CA LEU A 372 -1.49 -0.08 2.33
C LEU A 372 -0.17 0.49 2.87
N PRO A 373 -0.17 1.71 3.41
CA PRO A 373 1.01 2.25 4.08
C PRO A 373 1.38 1.38 5.28
N LYS A 374 2.64 0.99 5.39
CA LYS A 374 3.20 0.32 6.59
C LYS A 374 3.67 1.40 7.55
N ALA A 375 2.90 1.70 8.60
CA ALA A 375 3.37 2.59 9.65
C ALA A 375 4.51 1.88 10.41
N GLN A 376 5.72 2.45 10.38
CA GLN A 376 6.93 1.96 11.09
C GLN A 376 7.38 2.89 12.23
N GLY A 377 6.77 4.07 12.35
CA GLY A 377 6.98 4.97 13.48
C GLY A 377 5.68 5.64 13.89
N SER A 378 5.56 5.95 15.18
CA SER A 378 4.39 6.64 15.75
C SER A 378 4.82 7.70 16.74
N ALA A 379 4.17 8.86 16.74
CA ALA A 379 4.33 9.87 17.78
C ALA A 379 3.01 10.58 18.08
N ALA A 380 2.86 11.04 19.32
CA ALA A 380 1.78 11.90 19.74
C ALA A 380 2.28 13.33 19.61
N TYR A 381 1.58 14.14 18.81
CA TYR A 381 2.07 15.43 18.38
C TYR A 381 0.90 16.39 18.16
N ARG A 382 0.99 17.59 18.75
CA ARG A 382 -0.01 18.67 18.63
C ARG A 382 -1.46 18.24 18.91
N GLY A 383 -1.67 17.42 19.95
CA GLY A 383 -3.01 16.96 20.35
C GLY A 383 -3.62 15.87 19.45
N GLY A 384 -2.80 15.21 18.63
CA GLY A 384 -3.20 14.06 17.84
C GLY A 384 -2.05 13.06 17.70
N TYR A 385 -2.17 12.16 16.73
CA TYR A 385 -1.18 11.12 16.44
C TYR A 385 -0.60 11.32 15.05
N VAL A 386 0.68 10.99 14.88
CA VAL A 386 1.40 11.03 13.61
C VAL A 386 2.04 9.67 13.39
N PHE A 387 1.86 9.14 12.19
CA PHE A 387 2.41 7.86 11.75
C PHE A 387 3.41 8.09 10.62
N GLN A 388 4.61 7.58 10.78
CA GLN A 388 5.61 7.51 9.72
C GLN A 388 5.41 6.20 8.96
N CYS A 389 5.09 6.35 7.68
CA CYS A 389 4.80 5.24 6.80
C CYS A 389 5.99 4.99 5.87
N GLY A 390 6.25 3.72 5.57
CA GLY A 390 7.26 3.31 4.60
C GLY A 390 8.01 2.06 5.04
N GLY A 391 7.59 0.89 4.57
CA GLY A 391 8.39 -0.33 4.72
C GLY A 391 9.62 -0.35 3.81
N ALA A 392 10.37 -1.45 3.85
CA ALA A 392 11.48 -1.71 2.95
C ALA A 392 11.09 -1.42 1.49
N TYR A 393 11.84 -0.53 0.86
CA TYR A 393 11.75 -0.24 -0.57
C TYR A 393 13.11 -0.34 -1.24
N ALA A 394 13.14 -0.95 -2.41
CA ALA A 394 14.22 -0.90 -3.35
C ALA A 394 13.69 -0.84 -4.80
N PRO A 395 14.48 -0.31 -5.77
CA PRO A 395 14.09 -0.26 -7.17
C PRO A 395 13.79 -1.64 -7.81
N PRO A 396 12.99 -1.68 -8.90
CA PRO A 396 12.71 -2.91 -9.62
C PRO A 396 13.97 -3.66 -10.08
N GLY A 397 13.93 -4.99 -10.01
CA GLY A 397 15.10 -5.87 -10.22
C GLY A 397 15.73 -6.37 -8.92
N ASP A 398 15.36 -5.79 -7.78
CA ASP A 398 15.68 -6.30 -6.45
C ASP A 398 14.73 -7.44 -6.03
N THR A 399 15.18 -8.28 -5.09
CA THR A 399 14.40 -9.35 -4.45
C THR A 399 13.43 -8.86 -3.37
N LEU A 400 13.55 -7.60 -2.94
CA LEU A 400 12.69 -7.02 -1.91
C LEU A 400 11.31 -6.66 -2.46
N THR A 401 10.25 -7.17 -1.81
CA THR A 401 8.86 -6.80 -2.07
C THR A 401 8.62 -5.34 -1.66
N PRO A 402 8.41 -4.39 -2.60
CA PRO A 402 8.58 -2.98 -2.31
C PRO A 402 7.31 -2.34 -1.72
N ALA A 403 7.40 -1.87 -0.47
CA ALA A 403 6.40 -0.96 0.09
C ALA A 403 6.26 0.26 -0.85
N ARG A 404 5.01 0.60 -1.24
CA ARG A 404 4.78 1.60 -2.30
C ARG A 404 4.61 3.04 -1.79
N LEU A 405 4.36 3.21 -0.50
CA LEU A 405 3.96 4.48 0.12
C LEU A 405 4.86 4.82 1.29
N HIS A 406 5.53 5.97 1.21
CA HIS A 406 6.42 6.52 2.24
C HIS A 406 5.99 7.94 2.60
N GLY A 407 6.15 8.35 3.86
CA GLY A 407 5.83 9.72 4.30
C GLY A 407 5.14 9.75 5.66
N LEU A 408 4.20 10.69 5.84
CA LEU A 408 3.47 10.89 7.10
C LEU A 408 1.96 10.82 6.92
N GLN A 409 1.27 10.35 7.94
CA GLN A 409 -0.18 10.51 8.11
C GLN A 409 -0.48 11.02 9.51
N THR A 410 -1.54 11.83 9.66
CA THR A 410 -1.95 12.39 10.95
C THR A 410 -3.37 12.00 11.28
N CYS A 411 -3.63 11.77 12.56
CA CYS A 411 -4.92 11.45 13.12
C CYS A 411 -5.25 12.36 14.30
N SER A 412 -6.54 12.59 14.56
CA SER A 412 -7.04 13.26 15.77
C SER A 412 -6.78 12.40 17.01
N ALA A 413 -6.96 12.99 18.20
CA ALA A 413 -7.02 12.24 19.47
C ALA A 413 -8.15 11.19 19.52
N SER A 414 -9.10 11.19 18.57
CA SER A 414 -10.16 10.19 18.41
C SER A 414 -9.87 9.11 17.37
N GLY A 415 -8.69 9.12 16.74
CA GLY A 415 -8.25 8.11 15.76
C GLY A 415 -8.61 8.41 14.29
N SER A 416 -9.44 9.43 14.06
CA SER A 416 -9.88 9.85 12.72
C SER A 416 -8.72 10.48 11.93
N VAL A 417 -8.56 10.13 10.66
CA VAL A 417 -7.52 10.71 9.79
C VAL A 417 -7.78 12.21 9.59
N THR A 418 -6.78 13.05 9.87
CA THR A 418 -6.86 14.51 9.70
C THR A 418 -6.10 15.00 8.49
N ALA A 419 -4.99 14.36 8.14
CA ALA A 419 -4.24 14.65 6.91
C ALA A 419 -3.37 13.45 6.47
N THR A 420 -2.90 13.49 5.23
CA THR A 420 -2.07 12.46 4.63
C THR A 420 -1.05 13.13 3.70
N ALA A 421 0.23 12.82 3.92
CA ALA A 421 1.36 13.24 3.12
C ALA A 421 2.22 12.03 2.79
N LEU A 422 1.59 11.07 2.10
CA LEU A 422 2.26 9.91 1.53
C LEU A 422 2.77 10.25 0.13
N SER A 423 3.83 9.58 -0.25
CA SER A 423 4.56 9.74 -1.50
C SER A 423 4.79 8.37 -2.11
N ARG A 424 4.91 8.28 -3.44
CA ARG A 424 5.36 7.04 -4.08
C ARG A 424 6.79 6.74 -3.63
N ALA A 425 7.07 5.50 -3.25
CA ALA A 425 8.37 5.09 -2.69
C ALA A 425 9.58 5.39 -3.60
N ASP A 426 9.44 5.25 -4.91
CA ASP A 426 10.49 5.55 -5.90
C ASP A 426 10.83 7.04 -5.95
N LEU A 427 9.80 7.89 -6.01
CA LEU A 427 9.94 9.34 -6.00
C LEU A 427 10.41 9.86 -4.63
N PHE A 428 9.92 9.26 -3.55
CA PHE A 428 10.33 9.55 -2.17
C PHE A 428 11.81 9.27 -1.96
N LEU A 429 12.32 8.12 -2.41
CA LEU A 429 13.74 7.76 -2.33
C LEU A 429 14.63 8.76 -3.12
N SER A 430 14.14 9.24 -4.27
CA SER A 430 14.80 10.29 -5.06
C SER A 430 14.89 11.62 -4.30
N ARG A 431 13.79 12.09 -3.68
CA ARG A 431 13.79 13.30 -2.83
C ARG A 431 14.62 13.12 -1.56
N LEU A 432 14.57 11.95 -0.94
CA LEU A 432 15.37 11.62 0.25
C LEU A 432 16.88 11.59 -0.07
N SER A 433 17.26 11.24 -1.29
CA SER A 433 18.65 11.34 -1.77
C SER A 433 19.15 12.79 -1.77
N ALA A 434 18.29 13.75 -2.12
CA ALA A 434 18.61 15.18 -2.01
C ALA A 434 18.72 15.65 -0.55
N VAL A 435 17.89 15.12 0.35
CA VAL A 435 18.00 15.37 1.80
C VAL A 435 19.32 14.81 2.37
N ALA A 436 19.71 13.60 1.96
CA ALA A 436 20.96 12.97 2.38
C ALA A 436 22.20 13.68 1.82
N GLY A 437 22.10 14.22 0.58
CA GLY A 437 23.23 14.75 -0.18
C GLY A 437 23.98 13.67 -0.99
N ARG A 438 23.37 12.50 -1.21
CA ARG A 438 23.95 11.34 -1.90
C ARG A 438 22.85 10.44 -2.48
N THR A 439 23.14 9.70 -3.54
CA THR A 439 22.19 8.75 -4.14
C THR A 439 21.90 7.58 -3.20
N LEU A 440 20.61 7.33 -2.94
CA LEU A 440 20.11 6.23 -2.11
C LEU A 440 19.41 5.17 -2.99
N THR A 441 19.46 3.90 -2.57
CA THR A 441 18.88 2.76 -3.31
C THR A 441 18.08 1.79 -2.46
N ILE A 442 18.00 2.02 -1.15
CA ILE A 442 17.10 1.39 -0.21
C ILE A 442 16.58 2.47 0.72
N THR A 443 15.30 2.43 1.06
CA THR A 443 14.76 3.19 2.20
C THR A 443 13.74 2.37 3.01
N GLU A 444 13.75 2.55 4.32
CA GLU A 444 12.69 2.10 5.24
C GLU A 444 12.53 3.16 6.35
N ALA A 445 11.30 3.37 6.82
CA ALA A 445 11.01 4.16 8.01
C ALA A 445 11.33 3.34 9.27
N GLU A 446 11.98 3.96 10.26
CA GLU A 446 12.52 3.25 11.45
C GLU A 446 12.29 4.03 12.76
N GLY A 447 11.21 4.81 12.82
CA GLY A 447 10.68 5.39 14.06
C GLY A 447 10.51 6.91 14.06
N LEU A 448 9.57 7.38 14.87
CA LEU A 448 9.34 8.78 15.17
C LEU A 448 9.75 9.14 16.59
N SER A 449 10.15 10.38 16.82
CA SER A 449 10.37 10.95 18.14
C SER A 449 9.97 12.43 18.17
N VAL A 450 9.41 12.88 19.29
CA VAL A 450 9.08 14.30 19.52
C VAL A 450 10.01 14.85 20.61
N ALA A 451 10.66 15.97 20.33
CA ALA A 451 11.48 16.68 21.32
C ALA A 451 11.49 18.19 21.06
N ASN A 452 11.38 19.00 22.13
CA ASN A 452 11.27 20.46 22.08
C ASN A 452 10.22 20.97 21.06
N GLY A 453 9.04 20.32 21.01
CA GLY A 453 7.95 20.69 20.09
C GLY A 453 8.19 20.39 18.60
N LYS A 454 9.33 19.79 18.24
CA LYS A 454 9.67 19.34 16.89
C LYS A 454 9.47 17.83 16.75
N LEU A 455 9.07 17.39 15.56
CA LEU A 455 8.95 15.98 15.18
C LEU A 455 10.21 15.56 14.42
N TYR A 456 10.75 14.39 14.75
CA TYR A 456 11.89 13.79 14.07
C TYR A 456 11.53 12.39 13.60
N ALA A 457 12.06 12.00 12.44
CA ALA A 457 11.91 10.67 11.87
C ALA A 457 13.28 10.04 11.60
N ALA A 458 13.36 8.72 11.71
CA ALA A 458 14.50 7.94 11.24
C ALA A 458 14.17 7.22 9.94
N TRP A 459 15.12 7.26 9.01
CA TRP A 459 15.07 6.52 7.76
C TRP A 459 16.34 5.67 7.65
N MET A 460 16.19 4.34 7.56
CA MET A 460 17.27 3.48 7.05
C MET A 460 17.51 3.86 5.59
N VAL A 461 18.76 4.13 5.20
CA VAL A 461 19.10 4.59 3.84
C VAL A 461 20.42 4.02 3.32
N LEU A 462 20.39 3.10 2.35
CA LEU A 462 21.59 2.42 1.83
C LEU A 462 21.82 2.65 0.32
N PRO A 463 23.06 2.93 -0.12
CA PRO A 463 23.47 2.97 -1.53
C PRO A 463 23.80 1.56 -2.05
N VAL A 464 23.91 1.39 -3.38
CA VAL A 464 24.10 0.05 -4.00
C VAL A 464 25.36 -0.64 -3.49
N ALA A 465 26.47 0.09 -3.44
CA ALA A 465 27.80 -0.45 -3.12
C ALA A 465 27.93 -0.99 -1.68
N GLU A 466 27.03 -0.58 -0.79
CA GLU A 466 27.04 -0.92 0.64
C GLU A 466 26.13 -2.11 0.98
N ARG A 467 25.31 -2.58 0.02
CA ARG A 467 24.44 -3.75 0.20
C ARG A 467 25.27 -4.99 0.49
N GLY A 468 25.06 -5.58 1.67
CA GLY A 468 25.78 -6.78 2.13
C GLY A 468 27.14 -6.53 2.79
N GLN A 469 27.64 -5.29 2.88
CA GLN A 469 28.92 -4.99 3.53
C GLN A 469 28.75 -4.58 5.00
N ALA A 470 28.51 -5.57 5.87
CA ALA A 470 28.23 -5.36 7.30
C ALA A 470 29.33 -4.64 8.12
N SER A 471 30.56 -4.51 7.60
CA SER A 471 31.70 -3.95 8.34
C SER A 471 32.12 -2.53 7.94
N ALA A 472 31.48 -1.91 6.94
CA ALA A 472 31.97 -0.67 6.32
C ALA A 472 31.00 0.54 6.34
N LEU A 473 29.84 0.41 6.99
CA LEU A 473 28.73 1.36 6.87
C LEU A 473 28.88 2.59 7.77
N THR A 474 29.72 3.54 7.35
CA THR A 474 29.93 4.84 8.02
C THR A 474 28.72 5.78 7.94
N SER A 475 27.73 5.44 7.13
CA SER A 475 26.43 6.12 7.02
C SER A 475 25.31 5.08 6.98
N GLY A 476 24.05 5.52 7.04
CA GLY A 476 22.91 4.66 6.72
C GLY A 476 21.67 4.83 7.59
N ILE A 477 21.72 5.69 8.62
CA ILE A 477 20.53 6.11 9.38
C ILE A 477 20.40 7.62 9.26
N LEU A 478 19.46 8.08 8.44
CA LEU A 478 19.19 9.50 8.23
C LEU A 478 18.08 9.94 9.20
N ILE A 479 18.40 10.90 10.06
CA ILE A 479 17.45 11.56 10.94
C ILE A 479 17.00 12.87 10.30
N THR A 480 15.69 13.01 10.07
CA THR A 480 15.07 14.23 9.55
C THR A 480 14.30 14.95 10.65
N GLU A 481 14.30 16.29 10.60
CA GLU A 481 13.24 17.08 11.19
C GLU A 481 12.06 17.11 10.22
N GLU A 482 10.94 16.56 10.66
CA GLU A 482 9.68 16.46 9.91
C GLU A 482 8.79 17.68 10.20
N MET A 483 7.89 18.00 9.27
CA MET A 483 7.01 19.19 9.37
C MET A 483 7.79 20.50 9.50
N CYS A 484 8.99 20.55 8.92
CA CYS A 484 9.95 21.63 9.14
C CYS A 484 9.58 22.87 8.30
N ALA A 485 9.44 24.01 8.97
CA ALA A 485 9.08 25.28 8.34
C ALA A 485 10.28 26.00 7.69
N ASP A 486 11.51 25.69 8.11
CA ASP A 486 12.75 26.30 7.61
C ASP A 486 12.82 26.31 6.09
N GLU A 487 13.29 27.40 5.46
CA GLU A 487 13.42 27.50 4.00
C GLU A 487 14.31 26.40 3.39
N GLY A 488 15.34 25.96 4.13
CA GLY A 488 16.21 24.84 3.75
C GLY A 488 15.60 23.44 3.91
N ALA A 489 14.33 23.29 4.27
CA ALA A 489 13.63 22.01 4.26
C ALA A 489 13.17 21.65 2.83
N VAL A 490 13.56 20.46 2.37
CA VAL A 490 13.16 19.89 1.07
C VAL A 490 11.68 19.56 1.11
N ASP A 491 10.94 20.00 0.09
CA ASP A 491 9.54 19.65 -0.11
C ASP A 491 9.42 18.35 -0.92
N PHE A 492 8.46 17.51 -0.53
CA PHE A 492 8.11 16.23 -1.15
C PHE A 492 6.71 16.28 -1.79
N SER A 493 6.03 17.44 -1.80
CA SER A 493 4.67 17.60 -2.30
C SER A 493 4.49 17.16 -3.76
N ASP A 494 5.54 17.27 -4.58
CA ASP A 494 5.56 16.82 -5.98
C ASP A 494 5.68 15.29 -6.14
N THR A 495 5.98 14.58 -5.05
CA THR A 495 6.02 13.10 -4.99
C THR A 495 4.75 12.48 -4.41
N ALA A 496 3.78 13.33 -4.06
CA ALA A 496 2.55 12.95 -3.38
C ALA A 496 1.81 11.79 -4.08
N CYS A 497 1.33 10.86 -3.26
CA CYS A 497 0.54 9.73 -3.69
C CYS A 497 -0.59 9.52 -2.69
N LEU A 498 -1.82 9.50 -3.18
CA LEU A 498 -2.94 9.09 -2.35
C LEU A 498 -2.78 7.59 -2.04
N PRO A 499 -3.00 7.15 -0.79
CA PRO A 499 -3.25 5.74 -0.54
C PRO A 499 -4.51 5.30 -1.31
N PRO A 500 -4.74 3.99 -1.51
CA PRO A 500 -6.06 3.51 -1.90
C PRO A 500 -7.15 4.12 -1.02
N ALA A 501 -8.36 4.28 -1.57
CA ALA A 501 -9.50 4.85 -0.84
C ALA A 501 -9.61 4.22 0.56
N PRO A 502 -9.86 5.03 1.61
CA PRO A 502 -9.78 4.57 2.99
C PRO A 502 -10.69 3.36 3.19
N PHE A 503 -10.07 2.22 3.49
CA PHE A 503 -10.77 0.97 3.70
C PHE A 503 -11.28 0.92 5.14
N ASP A 504 -12.54 1.28 5.33
CA ASP A 504 -13.23 1.07 6.58
C ASP A 504 -13.57 -0.42 6.74
N ARG A 505 -12.74 -1.12 7.52
CA ARG A 505 -12.91 -2.53 7.80
C ARG A 505 -14.21 -2.82 8.57
N VAL A 506 -14.60 -1.95 9.50
CA VAL A 506 -15.80 -2.17 10.34
C VAL A 506 -17.05 -2.06 9.48
N ASP A 507 -17.11 -1.05 8.61
CA ASP A 507 -18.16 -0.90 7.62
C ASP A 507 -18.20 -2.08 6.63
N PHE A 508 -17.02 -2.53 6.16
CA PHE A 508 -16.91 -3.67 5.24
C PHE A 508 -17.30 -5.02 5.87
N GLU A 509 -17.03 -5.23 7.16
CA GLU A 509 -17.38 -6.45 7.92
C GLU A 509 -18.86 -6.50 8.36
N THR A 510 -19.47 -5.34 8.59
CA THR A 510 -20.86 -5.23 9.08
C THR A 510 -21.89 -5.21 7.96
N ARG A 511 -21.52 -4.72 6.76
CA ARG A 511 -22.42 -4.71 5.60
C ARG A 511 -22.52 -6.08 4.92
N THR A 512 -23.73 -6.42 4.49
CA THR A 512 -23.90 -7.39 3.40
C THR A 512 -23.77 -6.64 2.09
N HIS A 513 -22.77 -7.00 1.29
CA HIS A 513 -22.48 -6.39 0.01
C HIS A 513 -23.52 -6.85 -1.01
N VAL A 514 -24.47 -5.97 -1.35
CA VAL A 514 -25.47 -6.24 -2.39
C VAL A 514 -24.91 -5.80 -3.73
N SER A 515 -24.38 -6.73 -4.54
CA SER A 515 -23.70 -6.37 -5.78
C SER A 515 -24.66 -6.36 -6.98
N SER A 516 -24.79 -5.20 -7.61
CA SER A 516 -25.42 -5.05 -8.93
C SER A 516 -24.44 -5.34 -10.09
N GLY A 517 -23.13 -5.36 -9.81
CA GLY A 517 -22.06 -5.76 -10.73
C GLY A 517 -21.11 -6.79 -10.11
N PRO A 518 -19.97 -7.10 -10.75
CA PRO A 518 -18.98 -8.03 -10.22
C PRO A 518 -18.42 -7.60 -8.86
N LEU A 519 -18.19 -8.57 -7.97
CA LEU A 519 -17.41 -8.40 -6.76
C LEU A 519 -15.95 -8.10 -7.11
N THR A 520 -15.42 -7.03 -6.53
CA THR A 520 -14.03 -6.64 -6.67
C THR A 520 -13.37 -6.54 -5.30
N HIS A 521 -12.06 -6.80 -5.27
CA HIS A 521 -11.23 -6.60 -4.10
C HIS A 521 -11.19 -5.09 -3.78
N PRO A 522 -11.55 -4.64 -2.57
CA PRO A 522 -11.81 -3.23 -2.28
C PRO A 522 -10.61 -2.31 -2.52
N LEU A 523 -9.38 -2.79 -2.28
CA LEU A 523 -8.15 -2.03 -2.56
C LEU A 523 -7.68 -2.08 -4.02
N THR A 524 -7.65 -3.25 -4.67
CA THR A 524 -7.02 -3.43 -6.00
C THR A 524 -8.00 -3.33 -7.16
N GLN A 525 -9.30 -3.36 -6.88
CA GLN A 525 -10.38 -3.53 -7.86
C GLN A 525 -10.29 -4.79 -8.73
N ALA A 526 -9.43 -5.75 -8.37
CA ALA A 526 -9.35 -7.04 -9.05
C ALA A 526 -10.63 -7.85 -8.83
N PRO A 527 -11.19 -8.54 -9.84
CA PRO A 527 -12.37 -9.39 -9.67
C PRO A 527 -12.15 -10.50 -8.65
N LEU A 528 -13.14 -10.73 -7.78
CA LEU A 528 -13.16 -11.82 -6.81
C LEU A 528 -13.96 -12.99 -7.40
N THR A 529 -13.40 -13.68 -8.39
CA THR A 529 -14.11 -14.69 -9.17
C THR A 529 -14.21 -16.04 -8.45
N PHE A 530 -13.13 -16.46 -7.79
CA PHE A 530 -13.09 -17.71 -7.03
C PHE A 530 -13.41 -17.47 -5.55
N MET A 531 -14.08 -18.42 -4.89
CA MET A 531 -14.28 -18.36 -3.43
C MET A 531 -12.95 -18.26 -2.66
N SER A 532 -11.87 -18.86 -3.18
CA SER A 532 -10.52 -18.71 -2.63
C SER A 532 -10.02 -17.27 -2.64
N ASP A 533 -10.40 -16.46 -3.65
CA ASP A 533 -9.93 -15.08 -3.77
C ASP A 533 -10.56 -14.19 -2.69
N ILE A 534 -11.81 -14.49 -2.30
CA ILE A 534 -12.48 -13.87 -1.16
C ILE A 534 -11.76 -14.24 0.14
N ILE A 535 -11.41 -15.51 0.33
CA ILE A 535 -10.69 -15.98 1.53
C ILE A 535 -9.28 -15.34 1.60
N ASP A 536 -8.57 -15.24 0.47
CA ASP A 536 -7.24 -14.61 0.39
C ASP A 536 -7.32 -13.08 0.61
N MET A 537 -8.35 -12.42 0.07
CA MET A 537 -8.68 -11.03 0.38
C MET A 537 -8.94 -10.86 1.89
N MET A 538 -9.78 -11.71 2.49
CA MET A 538 -10.11 -11.60 3.92
C MET A 538 -8.90 -11.78 4.81
N GLY A 539 -8.10 -12.82 4.57
CA GLY A 539 -6.88 -13.07 5.33
C GLY A 539 -5.86 -11.93 5.21
N SER A 540 -5.71 -11.35 4.01
CA SER A 540 -4.78 -10.24 3.79
C SER A 540 -5.25 -8.90 4.39
N LEU A 541 -6.52 -8.53 4.18
CA LEU A 541 -7.14 -7.32 4.77
C LEU A 541 -7.45 -7.47 6.27
N GLY A 542 -7.30 -8.66 6.85
CA GLY A 542 -7.74 -8.95 8.21
C GLY A 542 -9.25 -8.83 8.40
N VAL A 543 -10.05 -9.02 7.35
CA VAL A 543 -11.52 -8.93 7.41
C VAL A 543 -12.06 -10.17 8.13
N SER A 544 -12.71 -9.98 9.28
CA SER A 544 -13.24 -11.06 10.11
C SER A 544 -14.51 -11.70 9.54
N ARG A 545 -15.33 -10.93 8.81
CA ARG A 545 -16.56 -11.37 8.17
C ARG A 545 -16.71 -10.70 6.81
N TYR A 546 -17.15 -11.46 5.81
CA TYR A 546 -17.57 -10.91 4.51
C TYR A 546 -18.90 -11.55 4.10
N SER A 547 -19.91 -10.74 3.84
CA SER A 547 -21.25 -11.20 3.46
C SER A 547 -21.64 -10.62 2.11
N TYR A 548 -22.17 -11.45 1.21
CA TYR A 548 -22.57 -11.07 -0.14
C TYR A 548 -23.97 -11.59 -0.47
N LEU A 549 -24.75 -10.75 -1.16
CA LEU A 549 -26.05 -11.08 -1.72
C LEU A 549 -26.13 -10.53 -3.15
N GLY A 550 -26.26 -11.38 -4.17
CA GLY A 550 -26.36 -10.87 -5.54
C GLY A 550 -26.68 -11.92 -6.59
N THR A 551 -27.28 -11.43 -7.68
CA THR A 551 -27.75 -12.23 -8.83
C THR A 551 -26.76 -12.27 -9.98
N ASN A 552 -25.82 -11.33 -10.02
CA ASN A 552 -25.07 -10.97 -11.24
C ASN A 552 -23.63 -11.51 -11.28
N GLN A 553 -23.22 -12.30 -10.29
CA GLN A 553 -21.94 -13.02 -10.34
C GLN A 553 -22.10 -14.48 -9.94
N THR A 554 -21.61 -15.34 -10.81
CA THR A 554 -21.34 -16.74 -10.47
C THR A 554 -20.00 -16.81 -9.74
N LEU A 555 -20.01 -17.23 -8.48
CA LEU A 555 -18.79 -17.69 -7.81
C LEU A 555 -18.46 -19.09 -8.34
N ILE A 556 -17.18 -19.33 -8.58
CA ILE A 556 -16.65 -20.66 -8.88
C ILE A 556 -15.81 -21.15 -7.70
N ASP A 557 -15.88 -22.46 -7.48
CA ASP A 557 -15.00 -23.15 -6.56
C ASP A 557 -13.63 -23.43 -7.23
N ALA A 558 -12.77 -24.19 -6.59
CA ALA A 558 -11.41 -24.45 -7.03
C ALA A 558 -11.28 -25.42 -8.21
N ASP A 559 -12.31 -26.23 -8.47
CA ASP A 559 -12.41 -27.19 -9.57
C ASP A 559 -13.18 -26.57 -10.76
N ASP A 560 -13.29 -25.24 -10.80
CA ASP A 560 -14.12 -24.44 -11.69
C ASP A 560 -15.64 -24.77 -11.59
N ALA A 561 -16.09 -25.50 -10.56
CA ALA A 561 -17.50 -25.81 -10.41
C ALA A 561 -18.26 -24.54 -10.04
N VAL A 562 -19.31 -24.27 -10.81
CA VAL A 562 -20.25 -23.19 -10.54
C VAL A 562 -20.92 -23.46 -9.19
N VAL A 563 -20.69 -22.57 -8.22
CA VAL A 563 -21.48 -22.54 -6.99
C VAL A 563 -22.93 -22.25 -7.41
N PRO A 564 -23.88 -23.18 -7.22
CA PRO A 564 -25.19 -23.11 -7.88
C PRO A 564 -25.90 -21.78 -7.68
N SER A 565 -26.48 -21.25 -8.77
CA SER A 565 -26.79 -19.83 -8.95
C SER A 565 -27.61 -19.18 -7.82
N ILE A 566 -27.11 -18.03 -7.38
CA ILE A 566 -27.32 -17.44 -6.04
C ILE A 566 -28.48 -16.42 -6.04
N SER A 567 -29.59 -16.68 -6.75
CA SER A 567 -30.68 -15.69 -6.86
C SER A 567 -31.38 -15.48 -5.51
N GLY A 568 -30.99 -14.42 -4.79
CA GLY A 568 -31.50 -14.08 -3.47
C GLY A 568 -30.89 -14.88 -2.29
N GLN A 569 -29.76 -15.57 -2.49
CA GLN A 569 -29.10 -16.34 -1.43
C GLN A 569 -27.94 -15.57 -0.78
N LEU A 570 -27.81 -15.68 0.54
CA LEU A 570 -26.72 -15.06 1.29
C LEU A 570 -25.51 -15.99 1.31
N VAL A 571 -24.36 -15.50 0.85
CA VAL A 571 -23.06 -16.16 1.07
C VAL A 571 -22.30 -15.37 2.14
N ARG A 572 -21.90 -16.03 3.22
CA ARG A 572 -21.23 -15.43 4.38
C ARG A 572 -19.94 -16.18 4.66
N PHE A 573 -18.85 -15.45 4.77
CA PHE A 573 -17.52 -15.96 5.13
C PHE A 573 -17.17 -15.41 6.51
N GLU A 574 -16.62 -16.24 7.40
CA GLU A 574 -16.16 -15.85 8.74
C GLU A 574 -14.73 -16.36 8.98
N HIS A 575 -13.78 -15.44 9.02
CA HIS A 575 -12.35 -15.73 9.15
C HIS A 575 -11.92 -15.76 10.62
N LYS A 576 -11.57 -16.96 11.08
CA LYS A 576 -11.00 -17.27 12.40
C LYS A 576 -9.46 -17.22 12.35
N SER A 577 -8.79 -17.56 13.44
CA SER A 577 -7.31 -17.50 13.52
C SER A 577 -6.58 -18.46 12.57
N THR A 578 -7.22 -19.59 12.23
CA THR A 578 -6.64 -20.72 11.44
C THR A 578 -7.64 -21.33 10.45
N SER A 579 -8.82 -20.72 10.25
CA SER A 579 -9.81 -21.19 9.28
C SER A 579 -10.69 -20.06 8.79
N CYS A 580 -11.35 -20.28 7.64
CA CYS A 580 -12.50 -19.51 7.22
C CYS A 580 -13.70 -20.45 7.14
N ASP A 581 -14.75 -20.14 7.89
CA ASP A 581 -16.04 -20.79 7.77
C ASP A 581 -16.81 -20.13 6.62
N VAL A 582 -17.43 -20.93 5.75
CA VAL A 582 -18.25 -20.45 4.63
C VAL A 582 -19.65 -21.00 4.78
N PHE A 583 -20.62 -20.09 4.83
CA PHE A 583 -22.03 -20.35 4.99
C PHE A 583 -22.76 -19.96 3.71
N ILE A 584 -23.61 -20.84 3.18
CA ILE A 584 -24.43 -20.59 1.98
C ILE A 584 -25.89 -20.82 2.34
N THR A 585 -26.64 -19.74 2.54
CA THR A 585 -28.05 -19.80 2.96
C THR A 585 -28.98 -19.97 1.76
N ARG A 586 -29.69 -21.11 1.66
CA ARG A 586 -30.58 -21.47 0.55
C ARG A 586 -32.01 -21.74 1.03
N GLY A 587 -32.95 -20.83 0.74
CA GLY A 587 -34.39 -21.08 0.94
C GLY A 587 -34.82 -21.45 2.36
N GLY A 588 -34.04 -21.07 3.38
CA GLY A 588 -34.27 -21.43 4.79
C GLY A 588 -33.31 -22.48 5.36
N SER A 589 -32.52 -23.16 4.52
CA SER A 589 -31.39 -24.02 4.93
C SER A 589 -30.05 -23.28 4.85
N GLU A 590 -28.99 -23.78 5.50
CA GLU A 590 -27.63 -23.23 5.42
C GLU A 590 -26.61 -24.36 5.24
N ASP A 591 -25.89 -24.38 4.12
CA ASP A 591 -24.71 -25.24 3.96
C ASP A 591 -23.54 -24.61 4.72
N HIS A 592 -22.77 -25.42 5.47
CA HIS A 592 -21.58 -24.97 6.19
C HIS A 592 -20.32 -25.74 5.74
N TYR A 593 -19.30 -24.99 5.33
CA TYR A 593 -17.99 -25.49 4.94
C TYR A 593 -16.93 -24.87 5.84
N ILE A 594 -15.93 -25.64 6.25
CA ILE A 594 -14.79 -25.13 7.02
C ILE A 594 -13.53 -25.25 6.18
N VAL A 595 -12.89 -24.11 5.93
CA VAL A 595 -11.67 -23.98 5.14
C VAL A 595 -10.50 -23.66 6.08
N SER A 596 -9.83 -24.68 6.60
CA SER A 596 -8.67 -24.51 7.48
C SER A 596 -7.43 -24.09 6.69
N THR A 597 -6.62 -23.20 7.29
CA THR A 597 -5.34 -22.72 6.78
C THR A 597 -4.26 -23.02 7.83
N ASN A 598 -3.55 -24.13 7.64
CA ASN A 598 -2.49 -24.58 8.56
C ASN A 598 -1.14 -24.52 7.84
N ALA A 599 -0.25 -23.64 8.32
CA ALA A 599 1.13 -23.49 7.83
C ALA A 599 1.25 -23.31 6.30
N GLY A 600 0.31 -22.60 5.67
CA GLY A 600 0.28 -22.35 4.23
C GLY A 600 -0.37 -23.47 3.40
N ALA A 601 -0.53 -24.68 3.96
CA ALA A 601 -1.45 -25.67 3.41
C ALA A 601 -2.89 -25.27 3.75
N LYS A 602 -3.78 -25.33 2.77
CA LYS A 602 -5.22 -25.20 2.99
C LYS A 602 -5.84 -26.59 2.98
N THR A 603 -6.76 -26.87 3.90
CA THR A 603 -7.50 -28.15 4.01
C THR A 603 -8.98 -27.86 4.25
N GLN A 604 -9.87 -28.58 3.57
CA GLN A 604 -11.30 -28.36 3.65
C GLN A 604 -12.00 -29.52 4.34
N SER A 605 -12.95 -29.18 5.21
CA SER A 605 -13.91 -30.11 5.80
C SER A 605 -15.32 -29.63 5.49
N PHE A 606 -16.19 -30.55 5.06
CA PHE A 606 -17.61 -30.28 4.83
C PHE A 606 -18.45 -30.70 6.04
N TYR A 607 -19.34 -29.82 6.50
CA TYR A 607 -20.26 -30.07 7.59
C TYR A 607 -21.69 -29.70 7.16
N SER A 608 -22.36 -30.61 6.46
CA SER A 608 -23.82 -30.50 6.28
C SER A 608 -24.50 -30.58 7.65
N GLN A 609 -25.40 -29.62 7.93
CA GLN A 609 -26.23 -29.63 9.14
C GLN A 609 -27.68 -29.25 8.81
N THR A 610 -28.38 -30.05 7.99
CA THR A 610 -29.84 -30.29 8.06
C THR A 610 -30.31 -31.38 7.08
N ASP A 611 -31.44 -32.03 7.38
CA ASP A 611 -32.01 -33.25 6.76
C ASP A 611 -32.46 -33.15 5.27
N HIS A 612 -31.92 -32.24 4.46
CA HIS A 612 -32.49 -31.89 3.16
C HIS A 612 -31.53 -32.04 1.97
N GLY A 613 -31.22 -33.31 1.66
CA GLY A 613 -30.63 -33.71 0.39
C GLY A 613 -29.09 -33.67 0.36
N ILE A 614 -28.50 -34.75 -0.17
CA ILE A 614 -27.04 -34.82 -0.36
C ILE A 614 -26.67 -33.95 -1.56
N HIS A 615 -26.22 -32.73 -1.31
CA HIS A 615 -25.56 -31.90 -2.31
C HIS A 615 -24.13 -32.41 -2.56
N ALA A 616 -23.64 -32.26 -3.80
CA ALA A 616 -22.25 -32.57 -4.12
C ALA A 616 -21.32 -31.59 -3.35
N PRO A 617 -20.25 -32.07 -2.70
CA PRO A 617 -19.35 -31.21 -1.95
C PRO A 617 -18.60 -30.26 -2.90
N LEU A 618 -18.72 -28.95 -2.67
CA LEU A 618 -17.88 -27.94 -3.32
C LEU A 618 -16.42 -28.10 -2.88
N ASN A 619 -15.46 -27.88 -3.77
CA ASN A 619 -14.04 -27.80 -3.44
C ASN A 619 -13.60 -26.34 -3.34
N LEU A 620 -13.47 -25.80 -2.13
CA LEU A 620 -13.18 -24.39 -1.88
C LEU A 620 -11.69 -24.02 -2.04
N LEU A 621 -10.83 -25.00 -2.36
CA LEU A 621 -9.39 -24.87 -2.23
C LEU A 621 -8.63 -24.85 -3.53
N LYS A 622 -8.31 -23.62 -3.96
CA LYS A 622 -7.41 -23.32 -5.07
C LYS A 622 -6.14 -24.14 -4.94
N GLY A 623 -6.08 -25.25 -5.67
CA GLY A 623 -4.84 -25.98 -5.89
C GLY A 623 -3.80 -24.96 -6.33
N THR A 624 -2.70 -24.87 -5.57
CA THR A 624 -1.56 -24.03 -5.92
C THR A 624 -1.16 -24.48 -7.32
N GLY A 625 -1.22 -23.58 -8.32
CA GLY A 625 -1.27 -23.93 -9.74
C GLY A 625 0.06 -24.41 -10.34
N TRP A 626 0.72 -25.31 -9.62
CA TRP A 626 1.84 -26.12 -10.03
C TRP A 626 1.28 -27.36 -10.72
N LEU A 627 1.55 -27.47 -12.01
CA LEU A 627 1.46 -28.73 -12.72
C LEU A 627 2.81 -29.40 -12.58
N ALA A 628 2.87 -30.53 -11.90
CA ALA A 628 4.13 -31.23 -11.69
C ALA A 628 3.98 -32.70 -12.05
N PHE A 629 5.08 -33.35 -12.42
CA PHE A 629 5.04 -34.79 -12.59
C PHE A 629 4.61 -35.49 -11.30
N PRO A 630 3.77 -36.52 -11.42
CA PRO A 630 3.33 -37.31 -10.29
C PRO A 630 4.48 -38.31 -9.96
N GLY A 631 5.30 -37.98 -8.95
CA GLY A 631 6.61 -38.63 -8.67
C GLY A 631 6.55 -39.94 -7.86
N THR A 632 7.69 -40.38 -7.25
CA THR A 632 7.99 -41.46 -6.24
C THR A 632 8.51 -41.10 -4.81
N THR A 633 7.83 -41.33 -3.66
CA THR A 633 8.57 -41.43 -2.36
C THR A 633 9.11 -42.84 -2.12
N GLY A 634 10.24 -42.93 -1.42
CA GLY A 634 10.67 -44.19 -0.80
C GLY A 634 11.26 -45.24 -1.74
N LEU A 635 12.20 -44.85 -2.60
CA LEU A 635 13.23 -45.77 -3.13
C LEU A 635 14.58 -45.06 -3.18
N ALA A 636 15.67 -45.83 -3.04
CA ALA A 636 17.02 -45.31 -2.82
C ALA A 636 17.54 -44.44 -3.99
N SER A 637 18.56 -43.64 -3.70
CA SER A 637 19.27 -42.69 -4.58
C SER A 637 20.06 -43.37 -5.71
N GLY A 638 19.34 -44.08 -6.59
CA GLY A 638 19.89 -44.75 -7.76
C GLY A 638 20.56 -43.78 -8.73
N THR A 639 21.85 -43.98 -8.96
CA THR A 639 22.65 -43.31 -9.99
C THR A 639 22.28 -43.83 -11.39
N ALA A 640 21.11 -43.42 -11.89
CA ALA A 640 20.85 -43.44 -13.33
C ALA A 640 21.48 -42.19 -13.94
N ALA A 641 22.37 -42.38 -14.91
CA ALA A 641 22.88 -41.30 -15.74
C ALA A 641 21.70 -40.68 -16.53
N LEU A 642 21.57 -39.34 -16.48
CA LEU A 642 20.49 -38.59 -17.13
C LEU A 642 20.89 -38.03 -18.51
N ASP A 643 22.18 -38.05 -18.84
CA ASP A 643 22.70 -37.65 -20.14
C ASP A 643 22.44 -38.71 -21.21
N GLY A 644 22.48 -38.30 -22.48
CA GLY A 644 22.23 -39.18 -23.63
C GLY A 644 20.78 -39.64 -23.79
N PHE A 645 19.86 -39.15 -22.95
CA PHE A 645 18.42 -39.45 -23.02
C PHE A 645 17.57 -38.17 -23.03
N LEU A 646 16.44 -38.25 -23.74
CA LEU A 646 15.31 -37.33 -23.62
C LEU A 646 14.22 -38.04 -22.82
N TYR A 647 13.78 -37.40 -21.74
CA TYR A 647 12.75 -37.90 -20.83
C TYR A 647 11.47 -37.09 -21.03
N ALA A 648 10.34 -37.77 -21.23
CA ALA A 648 9.03 -37.15 -21.39
C ALA A 648 7.99 -37.79 -20.46
N ALA A 649 7.13 -37.00 -19.83
CA ALA A 649 5.97 -37.54 -19.10
C ALA A 649 4.69 -36.73 -19.36
N PRO A 650 3.53 -37.40 -19.36
CA PRO A 650 2.26 -36.77 -19.66
C PRO A 650 1.74 -36.01 -18.44
N VAL A 651 1.18 -34.83 -18.69
CA VAL A 651 0.58 -33.95 -17.68
C VAL A 651 -0.81 -33.53 -18.17
N PRO A 652 -1.90 -34.09 -17.60
CA PRO A 652 -3.25 -33.72 -17.98
C PRO A 652 -3.56 -32.28 -17.54
N LEU A 653 -4.10 -31.49 -18.47
CA LEU A 653 -4.45 -30.09 -18.26
C LEU A 653 -5.95 -29.95 -18.02
N SER A 654 -6.34 -29.71 -16.76
CA SER A 654 -7.74 -29.34 -16.47
C SER A 654 -8.16 -28.05 -17.20
N PRO A 655 -9.47 -27.78 -17.40
CA PRO A 655 -9.97 -26.57 -18.07
C PRO A 655 -9.32 -25.26 -17.56
N ARG A 656 -9.09 -25.16 -16.25
CA ARG A 656 -8.35 -24.06 -15.59
C ARG A 656 -6.95 -23.85 -16.15
N HIS A 657 -6.17 -24.92 -16.29
CA HIS A 657 -4.79 -24.85 -16.79
C HIS A 657 -4.75 -24.45 -18.26
N ARG A 658 -5.75 -24.87 -19.04
CA ARG A 658 -5.84 -24.53 -20.46
C ARG A 658 -6.10 -23.05 -20.74
N ARG A 659 -6.69 -22.33 -19.78
CA ARG A 659 -6.99 -20.89 -19.89
C ARG A 659 -5.95 -20.00 -19.20
N ARG A 660 -4.95 -20.58 -18.55
CA ARG A 660 -3.94 -19.86 -17.77
C ARG A 660 -2.63 -19.74 -18.52
N THR A 661 -2.05 -18.55 -18.52
CA THR A 661 -0.68 -18.34 -18.99
C THR A 661 0.30 -18.93 -17.97
N MET A 662 0.98 -20.01 -18.34
CA MET A 662 2.12 -20.52 -17.58
C MET A 662 3.29 -19.54 -17.73
N THR A 663 3.93 -19.21 -16.61
CA THR A 663 4.98 -18.18 -16.51
C THR A 663 6.36 -18.74 -16.17
N ARG A 664 6.41 -19.97 -15.62
CA ARG A 664 7.66 -20.72 -15.40
C ARG A 664 7.48 -22.20 -15.72
N ILE A 665 8.55 -22.81 -16.21
CA ILE A 665 8.78 -24.26 -16.22
C ILE A 665 10.12 -24.51 -15.53
N GLY A 666 10.25 -25.56 -14.73
CA GLY A 666 11.47 -25.77 -13.95
C GLY A 666 11.58 -27.16 -13.35
N PHE A 667 12.65 -27.38 -12.60
CA PHE A 667 13.00 -28.64 -11.95
C PHE A 667 13.80 -28.38 -10.67
N ASN A 668 14.22 -29.43 -9.95
CA ASN A 668 14.95 -29.30 -8.69
C ASN A 668 16.29 -30.06 -8.71
N ILE A 669 17.41 -29.32 -8.65
CA ILE A 669 18.79 -29.83 -8.66
C ILE A 669 19.19 -30.28 -7.26
N THR A 670 19.45 -31.57 -7.07
CA THR A 670 19.93 -32.13 -5.80
C THR A 670 21.43 -32.46 -5.80
N THR A 671 22.09 -32.35 -6.95
CA THR A 671 23.55 -32.40 -7.08
C THR A 671 23.96 -31.49 -8.24
N VAL A 672 24.85 -30.54 -7.98
CA VAL A 672 25.41 -29.63 -8.99
C VAL A 672 26.41 -30.40 -9.84
N GLY A 673 26.25 -30.31 -11.16
CA GLY A 673 27.20 -30.87 -12.11
C GLY A 673 28.23 -29.84 -12.57
N ALA A 674 29.27 -30.31 -13.28
CA ALA A 674 30.45 -29.52 -13.61
C ALA A 674 30.23 -28.60 -14.83
N GLY A 675 29.25 -27.70 -14.73
CA GLY A 675 28.94 -26.71 -15.78
C GLY A 675 27.88 -27.13 -16.79
N GLY A 676 27.13 -28.20 -16.53
CA GLY A 676 26.07 -28.70 -17.40
C GLY A 676 24.86 -27.78 -17.56
N SER A 677 24.00 -28.15 -18.51
CA SER A 677 22.74 -27.49 -18.87
C SER A 677 21.60 -28.51 -19.02
N ALA A 678 20.38 -28.08 -18.71
CA ALA A 678 19.17 -28.84 -19.01
C ALA A 678 18.26 -28.05 -19.96
N ARG A 679 17.72 -28.71 -20.98
CA ARG A 679 16.70 -28.12 -21.88
C ARG A 679 15.33 -28.57 -21.42
N LEU A 680 14.41 -27.61 -21.30
CA LEU A 680 13.03 -27.82 -20.90
C LEU A 680 12.11 -27.59 -22.09
N MET A 681 11.26 -28.56 -22.39
CA MET A 681 10.36 -28.52 -23.55
C MET A 681 8.95 -28.97 -23.15
N VAL A 682 7.97 -28.57 -23.95
CA VAL A 682 6.58 -29.06 -23.86
C VAL A 682 6.11 -29.46 -25.25
N TYR A 683 5.60 -30.67 -25.36
CA TYR A 683 5.03 -31.23 -26.59
C TYR A 683 3.53 -31.47 -26.42
N ASP A 684 2.80 -31.49 -27.53
CA ASP A 684 1.40 -31.96 -27.55
C ASP A 684 1.35 -33.49 -27.40
N ASP A 685 0.16 -34.04 -27.18
CA ASP A 685 -0.03 -35.50 -27.28
C ASP A 685 -0.22 -35.94 -28.73
N ALA A 686 0.42 -37.05 -29.10
CA ALA A 686 0.21 -37.77 -30.35
C ALA A 686 -0.04 -39.25 -30.05
N ASP A 687 -1.30 -39.59 -29.79
CA ASP A 687 -1.77 -40.95 -29.47
C ASP A 687 -1.07 -41.58 -28.25
N GLY A 688 -0.90 -40.82 -27.17
CA GLY A 688 -0.30 -41.29 -25.91
C GLY A 688 1.23 -41.28 -25.86
N GLN A 689 1.87 -40.48 -26.72
CA GLN A 689 3.30 -40.17 -26.70
C GLN A 689 3.55 -38.70 -27.11
N PRO A 690 4.76 -38.14 -26.90
CA PRO A 690 5.07 -36.76 -27.32
C PRO A 690 4.90 -36.56 -28.84
N GLY A 691 4.16 -35.52 -29.21
CA GLY A 691 3.87 -35.15 -30.61
C GLY A 691 4.64 -33.92 -31.08
N VAL A 692 3.93 -32.89 -31.54
CA VAL A 692 4.50 -31.62 -32.03
C VAL A 692 4.97 -30.73 -30.87
N LEU A 693 6.11 -30.05 -31.04
CA LEU A 693 6.68 -29.12 -30.07
C LEU A 693 5.77 -27.90 -29.86
N LEU A 694 5.20 -27.76 -28.67
CA LEU A 694 4.39 -26.60 -28.26
C LEU A 694 5.24 -25.46 -27.69
N LEU A 695 6.38 -25.77 -27.07
CA LEU A 695 7.27 -24.81 -26.43
C LEU A 695 8.68 -25.42 -26.22
N ASP A 696 9.72 -24.77 -26.74
CA ASP A 696 11.09 -24.92 -26.22
C ASP A 696 11.32 -23.76 -25.25
N ALA A 697 11.54 -24.05 -23.97
CA ALA A 697 11.81 -23.05 -22.94
C ALA A 697 13.30 -22.71 -22.82
N GLY A 698 14.13 -23.24 -23.71
CA GLY A 698 15.57 -23.03 -23.74
C GLY A 698 16.32 -23.87 -22.71
N THR A 699 17.58 -23.48 -22.47
CA THR A 699 18.50 -24.15 -21.56
C THR A 699 18.61 -23.43 -20.22
N VAL A 700 18.52 -24.18 -19.14
CA VAL A 700 18.72 -23.73 -17.76
C VAL A 700 20.06 -24.28 -17.24
N PRO A 701 20.95 -23.43 -16.68
CA PRO A 701 22.25 -23.87 -16.18
C PRO A 701 22.13 -24.70 -14.90
N LEU A 702 22.98 -25.72 -14.75
CA LEU A 702 22.94 -26.69 -13.66
C LEU A 702 23.92 -26.37 -12.52
N THR A 703 24.15 -25.07 -12.26
CA THR A 703 25.22 -24.55 -11.41
C THR A 703 24.89 -24.41 -9.92
N THR A 704 23.61 -24.54 -9.53
CA THR A 704 23.13 -24.20 -8.19
C THR A 704 22.19 -25.27 -7.66
N LEU A 705 22.32 -25.65 -6.38
CA LEU A 705 21.36 -26.55 -5.73
C LEU A 705 20.00 -25.87 -5.54
N GLY A 706 18.91 -26.64 -5.67
CA GLY A 706 17.54 -26.17 -5.49
C GLY A 706 16.77 -26.03 -6.80
N ALA A 707 15.70 -25.23 -6.76
CA ALA A 707 14.82 -25.04 -7.91
C ALA A 707 15.49 -24.20 -9.00
N ALA A 708 15.48 -24.71 -10.23
CA ALA A 708 15.97 -24.03 -11.42
C ALA A 708 14.80 -23.83 -12.40
N GLU A 709 14.57 -22.60 -12.86
CA GLU A 709 13.40 -22.21 -13.65
C GLU A 709 13.80 -21.53 -14.97
N ALA A 710 13.10 -21.86 -16.06
CA ALA A 710 13.02 -21.03 -17.26
C ALA A 710 11.78 -20.12 -17.20
N THR A 711 11.92 -18.88 -17.67
CA THR A 711 10.79 -17.98 -17.87
C THR A 711 10.08 -18.30 -19.17
N ILE A 712 8.77 -18.50 -19.11
CA ILE A 712 7.92 -18.81 -20.27
C ILE A 712 6.70 -17.89 -20.28
N LEU A 713 5.95 -17.87 -21.39
CA LEU A 713 4.69 -17.15 -21.50
C LEU A 713 3.77 -17.94 -22.45
N LYS A 714 3.15 -19.01 -21.94
CA LYS A 714 2.42 -19.97 -22.78
C LYS A 714 1.05 -20.33 -22.20
N VAL A 715 0.01 -20.22 -23.02
CA VAL A 715 -1.31 -20.82 -22.80
C VAL A 715 -1.37 -22.10 -23.63
N PHE A 716 -1.95 -23.17 -23.07
CA PHE A 716 -2.01 -24.49 -23.69
C PHE A 716 -3.47 -24.90 -23.95
N ASN A 717 -3.89 -25.00 -25.22
CA ASN A 717 -5.30 -25.26 -25.56
C ASN A 717 -5.66 -26.76 -25.62
N THR A 718 -4.71 -27.65 -25.30
CA THR A 718 -4.85 -29.13 -25.34
C THR A 718 -5.16 -29.69 -23.94
N ASP A 719 -5.84 -30.84 -23.87
CA ASP A 719 -6.18 -31.54 -22.61
C ASP A 719 -5.02 -32.33 -22.01
N LEU A 720 -3.95 -32.58 -22.79
CA LEU A 720 -2.78 -33.35 -22.37
C LEU A 720 -1.52 -32.75 -22.99
N VAL A 721 -0.48 -32.49 -22.19
CA VAL A 721 0.84 -32.10 -22.69
C VAL A 721 1.91 -33.03 -22.16
N TRP A 722 2.99 -33.18 -22.91
CA TRP A 722 4.19 -33.87 -22.47
C TRP A 722 5.23 -32.86 -22.03
N LEU A 723 5.56 -32.83 -20.74
CA LEU A 723 6.72 -32.06 -20.27
C LEU A 723 7.96 -32.90 -20.51
N VAL A 724 9.01 -32.26 -21.04
CA VAL A 724 10.20 -32.95 -21.56
C VAL A 724 11.47 -32.30 -21.04
N PHE A 725 12.45 -33.14 -20.71
CA PHE A 725 13.74 -32.78 -20.16
C PHE A 725 14.85 -33.55 -20.88
N ALA A 726 15.92 -32.85 -21.22
CA ALA A 726 17.18 -33.43 -21.64
C ALA A 726 18.34 -32.68 -20.98
N THR A 727 19.48 -33.32 -20.77
CA THR A 727 20.69 -32.70 -20.21
C THR A 727 21.95 -33.26 -20.86
N ASP A 728 23.01 -32.47 -20.86
CA ASP A 728 24.38 -32.88 -21.19
C ASP A 728 25.18 -33.36 -19.96
N ASP A 729 24.58 -33.38 -18.76
CA ASP A 729 25.27 -33.64 -17.50
C ASP A 729 24.82 -34.95 -16.84
N ALA A 730 25.69 -35.96 -16.92
CA ALA A 730 25.51 -37.28 -16.30
C ALA A 730 25.40 -37.24 -14.76
N THR A 731 25.89 -36.18 -14.12
CA THR A 731 26.08 -36.11 -12.67
C THR A 731 24.91 -35.46 -11.93
N VAL A 732 24.05 -34.74 -12.67
CA VAL A 732 22.92 -34.01 -12.10
C VAL A 732 21.85 -34.98 -11.61
N ARG A 733 21.43 -34.78 -10.36
CA ARG A 733 20.40 -35.56 -9.69
C ARG A 733 19.18 -34.69 -9.46
N LEU A 734 18.01 -35.32 -9.57
CA LEU A 734 16.70 -34.68 -9.48
C LEU A 734 15.83 -35.45 -8.49
N GLY A 735 14.97 -34.74 -7.76
CA GLY A 735 14.11 -35.36 -6.73
C GLY A 735 12.99 -36.25 -7.32
N THR A 736 12.61 -37.31 -6.61
CA THR A 736 11.43 -38.17 -6.87
C THR A 736 10.40 -38.01 -5.72
N ILE A 737 9.06 -37.93 -5.96
CA ILE A 737 8.12 -37.27 -5.00
C ILE A 737 6.86 -37.98 -4.37
N SER A 738 6.20 -39.03 -4.87
CA SER A 738 4.77 -39.39 -4.52
C SER A 738 4.17 -40.55 -5.33
N ALA A 739 2.96 -40.36 -5.86
CA ALA A 739 2.25 -41.31 -6.73
C ALA A 739 2.32 -40.89 -8.19
N SER A 740 2.20 -41.83 -9.14
CA SER A 740 2.00 -41.56 -10.58
C SER A 740 0.66 -42.11 -11.07
N LEU A 741 -0.12 -41.33 -11.82
CA LEU A 741 -1.19 -41.89 -12.65
C LEU A 741 -0.55 -42.74 -13.78
N PRO A 742 -1.11 -43.90 -14.15
CA PRO A 742 -0.59 -44.69 -15.25
C PRO A 742 -0.72 -43.92 -16.57
N VAL A 743 0.28 -44.04 -17.45
CA VAL A 743 0.22 -43.51 -18.81
C VAL A 743 -0.95 -44.16 -19.55
N LEU A 744 -1.78 -43.35 -20.21
CA LEU A 744 -2.87 -43.79 -21.09
C LEU A 744 -2.31 -44.74 -22.17
N GLY A 745 -2.97 -45.89 -22.38
CA GLY A 745 -2.58 -46.89 -23.39
C GLY A 745 -2.02 -48.22 -22.85
N PHE A 746 -1.70 -48.34 -21.55
CA PHE A 746 -1.18 -49.58 -20.96
C PHE A 746 -2.27 -50.38 -20.23
N LEU A 747 -2.53 -51.62 -20.69
CA LEU A 747 -3.73 -52.41 -20.34
C LEU A 747 -3.67 -53.26 -19.04
N SER A 748 -2.61 -53.16 -18.22
CA SER A 748 -2.51 -53.95 -16.98
C SER A 748 -1.94 -53.14 -15.81
N PRO A 749 -2.67 -52.99 -14.69
CA PRO A 749 -2.19 -52.31 -13.49
C PRO A 749 -1.43 -53.22 -12.50
N SER A 750 -0.97 -54.41 -12.91
CA SER A 750 -0.32 -55.37 -12.00
C SER A 750 1.23 -55.33 -12.05
N SER A 751 1.81 -55.30 -10.85
CA SER A 751 3.25 -55.35 -10.50
C SER A 751 4.07 -54.06 -10.68
N ALA A 752 4.62 -53.60 -9.53
CA ALA A 752 5.86 -52.84 -9.22
C ALA A 752 6.48 -51.76 -10.16
N ASN A 753 6.24 -51.79 -11.47
CA ASN A 753 6.82 -50.91 -12.46
C ASN A 753 5.75 -50.01 -13.07
N PHE A 754 5.26 -49.03 -12.29
CA PHE A 754 4.51 -47.92 -12.88
C PHE A 754 5.40 -47.25 -13.93
N VAL A 755 4.98 -47.27 -15.20
CA VAL A 755 5.57 -46.46 -16.26
C VAL A 755 5.30 -45.01 -15.89
N LYS A 756 6.33 -44.29 -15.42
CA LYS A 756 6.17 -42.90 -14.91
C LYS A 756 6.27 -41.86 -16.03
N GLY A 757 6.62 -42.32 -17.22
CA GLY A 757 6.93 -41.56 -18.40
C GLY A 757 7.73 -42.43 -19.37
N VAL A 758 8.16 -41.81 -20.45
CA VAL A 758 8.92 -42.44 -21.51
C VAL A 758 10.29 -41.77 -21.66
N ARG A 759 11.25 -42.49 -22.23
CA ARG A 759 12.53 -41.94 -22.65
C ARG A 759 13.02 -42.57 -23.94
N ARG A 760 13.86 -41.85 -24.67
CA ARG A 760 14.58 -42.36 -25.84
C ARG A 760 16.02 -41.86 -25.83
N ALA A 761 16.89 -42.52 -26.59
CA ALA A 761 18.24 -42.02 -26.82
C ALA A 761 18.18 -40.66 -27.52
N PHE A 762 18.93 -39.68 -26.99
CA PHE A 762 18.98 -38.32 -27.48
C PHE A 762 20.29 -37.66 -27.03
N ALA A 763 21.15 -37.30 -27.99
CA ALA A 763 22.27 -36.41 -27.70
C ALA A 763 21.74 -35.00 -27.43
N PHE A 764 22.27 -34.32 -26.41
CA PHE A 764 21.81 -32.99 -26.02
C PHE A 764 21.96 -31.99 -27.17
N ALA A 765 20.82 -31.48 -27.65
CA ALA A 765 20.70 -30.72 -28.90
C ALA A 765 19.54 -29.70 -28.80
N PRO A 766 19.29 -28.86 -29.83
CA PRO A 766 18.03 -28.12 -29.95
C PRO A 766 16.81 -29.05 -29.91
N ALA A 767 15.66 -28.53 -29.44
CA ALA A 767 14.43 -29.31 -29.36
C ALA A 767 13.98 -29.81 -30.75
N PRO A 768 13.74 -31.13 -30.93
CA PRO A 768 13.10 -31.64 -32.15
C PRO A 768 11.71 -31.02 -32.32
N ALA A 769 11.36 -30.64 -33.56
CA ALA A 769 10.08 -29.99 -33.84
C ALA A 769 8.86 -30.91 -33.67
N ASP A 770 9.07 -32.22 -33.80
CA ASP A 770 8.06 -33.27 -33.69
C ASP A 770 8.72 -34.57 -33.18
N GLU A 771 8.06 -35.23 -32.24
CA GLU A 771 8.48 -36.46 -31.57
C GLU A 771 7.59 -37.66 -31.94
N SER A 772 6.50 -37.46 -32.68
CA SER A 772 5.48 -38.49 -32.99
C SER A 772 6.02 -39.70 -33.76
N ALA A 773 7.10 -39.53 -34.52
CA ALA A 773 7.77 -40.61 -35.26
C ALA A 773 8.83 -41.38 -34.43
N GLN A 774 9.08 -41.00 -33.18
CA GLN A 774 10.15 -41.57 -32.37
C GLN A 774 9.70 -42.83 -31.62
N THR A 775 10.61 -43.79 -31.46
CA THR A 775 10.36 -44.98 -30.63
C THR A 775 10.79 -44.72 -29.19
N TYR A 776 9.83 -44.86 -28.27
CA TYR A 776 9.99 -44.56 -26.86
C TYR A 776 10.08 -45.82 -26.00
N GLY A 777 11.09 -45.89 -25.14
CA GLY A 777 11.17 -46.88 -24.06
C GLY A 777 10.51 -46.37 -22.79
N THR A 778 9.92 -47.25 -21.98
CA THR A 778 9.36 -46.90 -20.68
C THR A 778 10.46 -46.50 -19.69
N SER A 779 10.21 -45.52 -18.82
CA SER A 779 11.14 -45.18 -17.72
C SER A 779 10.49 -45.25 -16.34
N THR A 780 11.21 -45.85 -15.40
CA THR A 780 10.87 -45.89 -13.96
C THR A 780 11.57 -44.78 -13.15
N VAL A 781 12.54 -44.11 -13.79
CA VAL A 781 13.28 -42.94 -13.29
C VAL A 781 12.95 -41.75 -14.18
N MET A 782 12.39 -40.69 -13.62
CA MET A 782 12.02 -39.48 -14.36
C MET A 782 12.57 -38.23 -13.63
N PRO A 783 13.05 -37.22 -14.37
CA PRO A 783 13.37 -35.91 -13.83
C PRO A 783 12.10 -35.26 -13.24
N TYR A 784 12.17 -34.54 -12.12
CA TYR A 784 11.02 -33.76 -11.63
C TYR A 784 10.95 -32.41 -12.33
N VAL A 785 10.20 -32.35 -13.44
CA VAL A 785 9.80 -31.11 -14.10
C VAL A 785 8.40 -30.69 -13.64
N TRP A 786 8.19 -29.39 -13.56
CA TRP A 786 6.91 -28.76 -13.23
C TRP A 786 6.72 -27.46 -14.02
N MET A 787 5.48 -27.00 -14.15
CA MET A 787 5.10 -25.67 -14.65
C MET A 787 4.27 -24.94 -13.60
N ARG A 788 4.36 -23.60 -13.56
CA ARG A 788 3.44 -22.75 -12.80
C ARG A 788 3.05 -21.51 -13.62
N GLY A 789 1.78 -21.12 -13.50
CA GLY A 789 1.24 -19.85 -14.00
C GLY A 789 0.83 -18.92 -12.88
#